data_AF-A0A8B9TPS8-F1
#
_entry.id   AF-A0A8B9TPS8-F1
#
_cell.length_a   1.000
_cell.length_b   1.000
_cell.length_c   1.000
_cell.angle_alpha   90.00
_cell.angle_beta   90.00
_cell.angle_gamma   90.00
#
_symmetry.space_group_name_H-M   'P 1'
#
loop_
_entity.id
_entity.type
_entity.pdbx_description
1 polymer ?
#
loop_
_entity_poly.entity_id
_entity_poly.type
_entity_poly.pdbx_seq_one_letter_code
_entity_poly.pdbx_strand_id
1 'polypeptide(L)'
;MENFILYEEIGRGNKTVVYKGRRKGTINFVAILCTDKCKRAEITNWVRLTHEIRHKNIVTFHEWYETSNHLWLVVELCTGGSLESLIAQDEHLPEDVVREFGVDLITGLHHIHNLGIIFCELTPGKILLEGRGSLKFSNFCLAKAAGENLEELFDLISSEEPGGDVSEGTPQRCVKDRFRGNPVYMAPEAIKGEDFSKSSDLWSLGCLLYEMFSGRPPFFSDNSSELVEKILYEDPLPPRPAGSASQKPSADFISLLDGLLQKDPQKRLNWTDLLQHPFWKGSLGHCDGDSADSQGPSLSNEDAVSSVSWNTKEPEGAYKNLSSSTVDIKLQRNSFKIVENPAELRPKNVVDGELNESIFLLSSRPTPRTSVTVEVSDVTTAPIQNSHQRDSCLTKDKNRCSSQQDMESTLKELIYTESDLIVTPIIDNPKIMKQVPVRFDLKTLFIPAYSAEKLSSMKDVDWNDFLQQATSLLDSTEKNAGAARSKLNLLYYLCTVAVHKEVASRLVNSHLFPVLIQQLRAAANWDIRAKVARVIALLALHTSELRENVPVSEAIILLTELIRENFRNSKLKQCLLPALGELLYLVASEEEKKEHPREWLVVPSAAYTVLMRCLREGEDRVVNHLAAKIIENVCTTLSCYAQGFITGEIGPVLWYLFTHSTVDSLKITAISALCRITRCSPSAFQSVIEKVGLTAVLNSLATGICKIQQYMLTMFSAMLSCGIHLQRLIQEKEFVTTITRLLESPSTFIRAKAFLVLLQVLINNREMLLLSCQARLVMYIERDSRKTTPGKEQQSGNEYLSKCLDLLIYHIVQELPGILGDILNALTSVSGRKHPSTLQAKQLKMCLPMMPVVLHLVTSQVFRPRIVTEEFLFNYGTLLNFIRSIDSGETNLDGAIGPAASEELIKTTLATFEAVTQHPVLLTSHRTTVEDCVLPPLVSLVHGQNVEWRLFSLRLLSETTSLLLSHEVMAEEKGESLDSNSKLLSLIRDSLLPQYEYILMAPDPVPVYALKLLVALTEHSPASVSFVEENHLFPALFQVILEHQDNILGNTMQTAVALLNNVVANKSTNMMLLFTEGLASHVCNLLIETVSLYLEVDDKSSTKTANALLLSLLDILHCMLMYTANIVRQTLQAQKTGSGGDTQAAEDLLLINKPLTDLISLLIQLLPSEDIEIFENASQCLSLLVQLYGGNSQDSMSPENMDSFAEVLKSKKDTRQLKLLLRIIKRLV
;
A
#
# COMPACT_ATOMS: atom_id res chain seq x y z
N MET A 1 -2.87 5.76 -3.10
CA MET A 1 -1.92 6.88 -3.38
C MET A 1 -0.84 6.59 -4.42
N GLU A 2 -0.28 5.38 -4.54
CA GLU A 2 0.89 5.14 -5.42
C GLU A 2 0.66 5.50 -6.90
N ASN A 3 -0.58 5.53 -7.37
CA ASN A 3 -0.98 5.93 -8.73
C ASN A 3 -0.86 7.43 -9.03
N PHE A 4 -0.48 8.29 -8.07
CA PHE A 4 -0.44 9.74 -8.26
C PHE A 4 0.96 10.34 -8.07
N ILE A 5 1.20 11.47 -8.73
CA ILE A 5 2.30 12.39 -8.44
C ILE A 5 1.70 13.62 -7.77
N LEU A 6 2.21 13.99 -6.60
CA LEU A 6 1.88 15.24 -5.92
C LEU A 6 2.83 16.35 -6.42
N TYR A 7 2.30 17.57 -6.50
CA TYR A 7 2.99 18.79 -6.91
C TYR A 7 2.87 19.83 -5.79
N GLU A 8 2.64 21.11 -6.10
CA GLU A 8 2.44 22.17 -5.13
C GLU A 8 1.22 21.95 -4.21
N GLU A 9 1.33 22.47 -2.98
CA GLU A 9 0.19 22.72 -2.10
C GLU A 9 -0.64 23.87 -2.69
N ILE A 10 -1.95 23.67 -2.79
CA ILE A 10 -2.90 24.63 -3.39
C ILE A 10 -3.97 25.11 -2.40
N GLY A 11 -3.99 24.56 -1.18
CA GLY A 11 -4.90 24.99 -0.12
C GLY A 11 -4.64 24.25 1.18
N ARG A 12 -5.04 24.84 2.30
CA ARG A 12 -4.86 24.28 3.65
C ARG A 12 -6.04 24.67 4.54
N GLY A 13 -6.50 23.72 5.34
CA GLY A 13 -7.52 23.91 6.37
C GLY A 13 -7.15 23.20 7.67
N ASN A 14 -8.04 23.25 8.66
CA ASN A 14 -7.83 22.56 9.94
C ASN A 14 -7.63 21.04 9.71
N LYS A 15 -6.44 20.53 10.06
CA LYS A 15 -6.01 19.13 9.89
C LYS A 15 -6.09 18.57 8.45
N THR A 16 -6.12 19.43 7.43
CA THR A 16 -6.27 19.02 6.02
C THR A 16 -5.37 19.88 5.10
N VAL A 17 -4.63 19.25 4.19
CA VAL A 17 -3.76 19.92 3.21
C VAL A 17 -4.13 19.44 1.81
N VAL A 18 -4.33 20.36 0.87
CA VAL A 18 -4.74 20.07 -0.51
C VAL A 18 -3.54 20.25 -1.43
N TYR A 19 -3.16 19.18 -2.12
CA TYR A 19 -2.11 19.17 -3.12
C TYR A 19 -2.71 19.12 -4.52
N LYS A 20 -2.06 19.79 -5.46
CA LYS A 20 -2.23 19.49 -6.88
C LYS A 20 -1.61 18.14 -7.18
N GLY A 21 -2.33 17.31 -7.92
CA GLY A 21 -1.89 15.97 -8.30
C GLY A 21 -2.01 15.71 -9.79
N ARG A 22 -1.39 14.62 -10.26
CA ARG A 22 -1.63 14.03 -11.58
C ARG A 22 -1.62 12.51 -11.48
N ARG A 23 -2.59 11.83 -12.11
CA ARG A 23 -2.60 10.36 -12.21
C ARG A 23 -1.46 9.91 -13.13
N LYS A 24 -0.57 9.04 -12.63
CA LYS A 24 0.55 8.45 -13.38
C LYS A 24 0.03 7.76 -14.65
N GLY A 25 0.86 7.73 -15.69
CA GLY A 25 0.45 7.29 -17.04
C GLY A 25 -0.40 8.29 -17.83
N THR A 26 -1.12 9.22 -17.17
CA THR A 26 -2.03 10.16 -17.82
C THR A 26 -1.55 11.62 -17.76
N ILE A 27 -2.21 12.52 -18.49
CA ILE A 27 -2.05 13.97 -18.32
C ILE A 27 -3.09 14.58 -17.36
N ASN A 28 -3.93 13.75 -16.73
CA ASN A 28 -5.10 14.19 -15.98
C ASN A 28 -4.66 14.70 -14.60
N PHE A 29 -4.82 16.01 -14.38
CA PHE A 29 -4.58 16.66 -13.10
C PHE A 29 -5.81 16.54 -12.19
N VAL A 30 -5.56 16.48 -10.88
CA VAL A 30 -6.54 16.24 -9.82
C VAL A 30 -6.20 17.08 -8.59
N ALA A 31 -7.17 17.34 -7.72
CA ALA A 31 -6.91 17.79 -6.35
C ALA A 31 -6.81 16.58 -5.42
N ILE A 32 -5.82 16.59 -4.53
CA ILE A 32 -5.53 15.51 -3.58
C ILE A 32 -5.57 16.11 -2.17
N LEU A 33 -6.65 15.84 -1.45
CA LEU A 33 -6.82 16.25 -0.06
C LEU A 33 -6.17 15.19 0.84
N CYS A 34 -5.07 15.56 1.50
CA CYS A 34 -4.48 14.80 2.60
C CYS A 34 -5.12 15.26 3.92
N THR A 35 -5.62 14.35 4.74
CA THR A 35 -6.25 14.70 6.02
C THR A 35 -5.90 13.72 7.14
N ASP A 36 -5.87 14.23 8.36
CA ASP A 36 -5.71 13.43 9.58
C ASP A 36 -6.84 12.39 9.73
N LYS A 37 -6.53 11.20 10.25
CA LYS A 37 -7.49 10.07 10.38
C LYS A 37 -8.68 10.39 11.28
N CYS A 38 -8.52 11.30 12.25
CA CYS A 38 -9.63 11.73 13.11
C CYS A 38 -10.78 12.44 12.36
N LYS A 39 -10.65 12.67 11.05
CA LYS A 39 -11.71 13.18 10.16
C LYS A 39 -12.36 12.09 9.29
N ARG A 40 -12.30 10.82 9.69
CA ARG A 40 -12.83 9.69 8.87
C ARG A 40 -14.32 9.86 8.59
N ALA A 41 -15.12 10.24 9.59
CA ALA A 41 -16.56 10.42 9.43
C ALA A 41 -16.90 11.48 8.35
N GLU A 42 -16.25 12.66 8.38
CA GLU A 42 -16.47 13.70 7.38
C GLU A 42 -16.09 13.27 5.95
N ILE A 43 -15.03 12.48 5.80
CA ILE A 43 -14.58 11.99 4.48
C ILE A 43 -15.48 10.87 3.97
N THR A 44 -15.82 9.88 4.81
CA THR A 44 -16.78 8.82 4.44
C THR A 44 -18.14 9.42 4.07
N ASN A 45 -18.60 10.46 4.79
CA ASN A 45 -19.83 11.17 4.48
C ASN A 45 -19.77 11.91 3.13
N TRP A 46 -18.65 12.56 2.81
CA TRP A 46 -18.47 13.16 1.48
C TRP A 46 -18.49 12.06 0.39
N VAL A 47 -17.71 10.99 0.56
CA VAL A 47 -17.58 9.92 -0.43
C VAL A 47 -18.92 9.23 -0.72
N ARG A 48 -19.69 8.83 0.31
CA ARG A 48 -20.98 8.14 0.10
C ARG A 48 -22.00 8.99 -0.67
N LEU A 49 -21.95 10.31 -0.50
CA LEU A 49 -22.86 11.25 -1.15
C LEU A 49 -22.44 11.58 -2.59
N THR A 50 -21.14 11.61 -2.91
CA THR A 50 -20.64 12.08 -4.22
C THR A 50 -20.05 11.00 -5.13
N HIS A 51 -19.90 9.75 -4.65
CA HIS A 51 -19.26 8.66 -5.40
C HIS A 51 -19.75 8.53 -6.84
N GLU A 52 -21.08 8.51 -7.03
CA GLU A 52 -21.74 8.34 -8.32
C GLU A 52 -22.16 9.66 -9.00
N ILE A 53 -22.10 10.80 -8.30
CA ILE A 53 -22.54 12.09 -8.84
C ILE A 53 -21.60 12.57 -9.94
N ARG A 54 -22.14 12.81 -11.14
CA ARG A 54 -21.43 13.41 -12.28
C ARG A 54 -22.28 14.55 -12.82
N HIS A 55 -21.89 15.78 -12.50
CA HIS A 55 -22.64 16.99 -12.86
C HIS A 55 -21.68 18.18 -13.04
N LYS A 56 -21.90 19.02 -14.06
CA LYS A 56 -20.96 20.12 -14.41
C LYS A 56 -20.63 21.05 -13.25
N ASN A 57 -21.58 21.26 -12.33
CA ASN A 57 -21.44 22.15 -11.16
C ASN A 57 -21.13 21.43 -9.85
N ILE A 58 -20.65 20.19 -9.87
CA ILE A 58 -20.27 19.45 -8.66
C ILE A 58 -18.88 18.88 -8.88
N VAL A 59 -17.97 19.09 -7.93
CA VAL A 59 -16.58 18.61 -8.01
C VAL A 59 -16.57 17.08 -8.08
N THR A 60 -16.09 16.54 -9.20
CA THR A 60 -16.16 15.11 -9.48
C THR A 60 -15.28 14.30 -8.51
N PHE A 61 -15.89 13.33 -7.83
CA PHE A 61 -15.16 12.31 -7.08
C PHE A 61 -14.39 11.37 -8.04
N HIS A 62 -13.16 10.99 -7.66
CA HIS A 62 -12.39 10.00 -8.42
C HIS A 62 -12.06 8.76 -7.59
N GLU A 63 -11.26 8.91 -6.53
CA GLU A 63 -10.73 7.81 -5.73
C GLU A 63 -10.46 8.28 -4.30
N TRP A 64 -10.38 7.35 -3.35
CA TRP A 64 -9.87 7.64 -2.00
C TRP A 64 -9.11 6.46 -1.42
N TYR A 65 -8.20 6.76 -0.49
CA TYR A 65 -7.22 5.82 0.06
C TYR A 65 -6.98 6.11 1.55
N GLU A 66 -6.66 5.07 2.32
CA GLU A 66 -6.08 5.20 3.64
C GLU A 66 -4.57 4.88 3.60
N THR A 67 -3.81 5.49 4.50
CA THR A 67 -2.40 5.21 4.76
C THR A 67 -2.17 5.16 6.28
N SER A 68 -0.97 4.80 6.74
CA SER A 68 -0.67 4.63 8.16
C SER A 68 -1.10 5.82 9.04
N ASN A 69 -0.94 7.05 8.55
CA ASN A 69 -1.15 8.28 9.33
C ASN A 69 -2.22 9.22 8.75
N HIS A 70 -2.69 9.00 7.51
CA HIS A 70 -3.56 9.95 6.81
C HIS A 70 -4.59 9.25 5.92
N LEU A 71 -5.76 9.88 5.79
CA LEU A 71 -6.74 9.64 4.74
C LEU A 71 -6.45 10.55 3.54
N TRP A 72 -6.74 10.06 2.34
CA TRP A 72 -6.50 10.76 1.09
C TRP A 72 -7.71 10.71 0.18
N LEU A 73 -8.28 11.87 -0.13
CA LEU A 73 -9.43 12.02 -1.03
C LEU A 73 -8.97 12.66 -2.35
N VAL A 74 -9.23 12.01 -3.48
CA VAL A 74 -8.83 12.46 -4.82
C VAL A 74 -10.08 12.88 -5.60
N VAL A 75 -10.08 14.13 -6.03
CA VAL A 75 -11.19 14.77 -6.75
C VAL A 75 -10.68 15.63 -7.92
N GLU A 76 -11.60 16.16 -8.69
CA GLU A 76 -11.36 17.07 -9.80
C GLU A 76 -10.57 18.35 -9.40
N LEU A 77 -9.69 18.84 -10.28
CA LEU A 77 -8.89 20.05 -10.02
C LEU A 77 -9.55 21.33 -10.55
N CYS A 78 -10.26 22.04 -9.68
CA CYS A 78 -10.71 23.41 -9.96
C CYS A 78 -9.53 24.39 -9.83
N THR A 79 -9.14 25.03 -10.93
CA THR A 79 -7.90 25.86 -11.01
C THR A 79 -8.12 27.36 -10.76
N GLY A 80 -9.36 27.83 -10.64
CA GLY A 80 -9.69 29.25 -10.46
C GLY A 80 -9.77 29.74 -9.02
N GLY A 81 -9.51 28.87 -8.02
CA GLY A 81 -9.63 29.21 -6.59
C GLY A 81 -11.05 29.05 -6.06
N SER A 82 -11.32 29.63 -4.88
CA SER A 82 -12.66 29.68 -4.26
C SER A 82 -13.42 30.96 -4.62
N LEU A 83 -14.74 30.90 -4.57
CA LEU A 83 -15.61 32.08 -4.75
C LEU A 83 -15.35 33.13 -3.67
N GLU A 84 -15.04 32.71 -2.44
CA GLU A 84 -14.51 33.56 -1.36
C GLU A 84 -13.28 34.37 -1.80
N SER A 85 -12.31 33.71 -2.43
CA SER A 85 -11.09 34.36 -2.92
C SER A 85 -11.38 35.38 -4.02
N LEU A 86 -12.40 35.15 -4.84
CA LEU A 86 -12.79 36.05 -5.92
C LEU A 86 -13.53 37.30 -5.38
N ILE A 87 -14.51 37.12 -4.50
CA ILE A 87 -15.24 38.23 -3.86
C ILE A 87 -14.26 39.11 -3.07
N ALA A 88 -13.29 38.52 -2.38
CA ALA A 88 -12.23 39.25 -1.67
C ALA A 88 -11.20 39.95 -2.59
N GLN A 89 -11.12 39.61 -3.88
CA GLN A 89 -10.22 40.25 -4.85
C GLN A 89 -10.90 41.37 -5.64
N ASP A 90 -12.13 41.14 -6.11
CA ASP A 90 -12.88 42.11 -6.93
C ASP A 90 -13.66 43.13 -6.08
N GLU A 91 -13.69 42.96 -4.75
CA GLU A 91 -14.55 43.62 -3.75
C GLU A 91 -16.06 43.44 -3.96
N HIS A 92 -16.56 43.40 -5.19
CA HIS A 92 -17.95 43.15 -5.54
C HIS A 92 -18.11 42.69 -7.01
N LEU A 93 -19.02 41.75 -7.28
CA LEU A 93 -19.27 41.25 -8.64
C LEU A 93 -20.41 42.02 -9.35
N PRO A 94 -20.28 42.36 -10.65
CA PRO A 94 -21.37 42.96 -11.41
C PRO A 94 -22.61 42.06 -11.51
N GLU A 95 -23.82 42.64 -11.54
CA GLU A 95 -25.08 41.88 -11.50
C GLU A 95 -25.18 40.78 -12.56
N ASP A 96 -24.70 40.99 -13.79
CA ASP A 96 -24.75 39.97 -14.83
C ASP A 96 -23.74 38.82 -14.60
N VAL A 97 -22.63 39.06 -13.88
CA VAL A 97 -21.72 37.99 -13.41
C VAL A 97 -22.36 37.23 -12.25
N VAL A 98 -23.03 37.94 -11.32
CA VAL A 98 -23.83 37.32 -10.24
C VAL A 98 -24.96 36.46 -10.83
N ARG A 99 -25.54 36.86 -11.96
CA ARG A 99 -26.54 36.11 -12.72
C ARG A 99 -25.96 34.84 -13.37
N GLU A 100 -24.82 34.94 -14.03
CA GLU A 100 -24.11 33.81 -14.66
C GLU A 100 -23.69 32.76 -13.62
N PHE A 101 -23.02 33.20 -12.56
CA PHE A 101 -22.64 32.36 -11.42
C PHE A 101 -23.85 31.82 -10.65
N GLY A 102 -24.92 32.60 -10.51
CA GLY A 102 -26.17 32.17 -9.89
C GLY A 102 -26.88 31.05 -10.65
N VAL A 103 -26.82 31.05 -11.99
CA VAL A 103 -27.32 29.94 -12.83
C VAL A 103 -26.55 28.65 -12.54
N ASP A 104 -25.23 28.71 -12.43
CA ASP A 104 -24.40 27.54 -12.12
C ASP A 104 -24.63 27.01 -10.68
N LEU A 105 -24.77 27.92 -9.70
CA LEU A 105 -25.13 27.57 -8.32
C LEU A 105 -26.51 26.89 -8.24
N ILE A 106 -27.51 27.43 -8.93
CA ILE A 106 -28.86 26.87 -8.99
C ILE A 106 -28.86 25.51 -9.70
N THR A 107 -28.16 25.38 -10.83
CA THR A 107 -28.11 24.12 -11.57
C THR A 107 -27.45 23.01 -10.72
N GLY A 108 -26.38 23.34 -9.99
CA GLY A 108 -25.76 22.42 -9.02
C GLY A 108 -26.67 22.05 -7.85
N LEU A 109 -27.25 23.04 -7.16
CA LEU A 109 -28.07 22.80 -5.97
C LEU A 109 -29.40 22.10 -6.30
N HIS A 110 -30.00 22.39 -7.45
CA HIS A 110 -31.20 21.68 -7.94
C HIS A 110 -30.90 20.17 -8.12
N HIS A 111 -29.74 19.84 -8.71
CA HIS A 111 -29.31 18.46 -8.88
C HIS A 111 -29.10 17.77 -7.53
N ILE A 112 -28.37 18.39 -6.59
CA ILE A 112 -28.15 17.89 -5.21
C ILE A 112 -29.50 17.58 -4.53
N HIS A 113 -30.43 18.54 -4.58
CA HIS A 113 -31.75 18.38 -3.99
C HIS A 113 -32.59 17.28 -4.68
N ASN A 114 -32.50 17.11 -5.99
CA ASN A 114 -33.25 16.09 -6.72
C ASN A 114 -32.74 14.67 -6.45
N LEU A 115 -31.49 14.51 -6.02
CA LEU A 115 -30.95 13.26 -5.46
C LEU A 115 -31.36 13.01 -4.00
N GLY A 116 -32.13 13.91 -3.37
CA GLY A 116 -32.58 13.80 -1.99
C GLY A 116 -31.55 14.26 -0.94
N ILE A 117 -30.44 14.84 -1.39
CA ILE A 117 -29.35 15.35 -0.54
C ILE A 117 -29.66 16.80 -0.15
N ILE A 118 -29.20 17.21 1.03
CA ILE A 118 -29.17 18.60 1.53
C ILE A 118 -27.69 18.94 1.77
N PHE A 119 -27.25 20.11 1.32
CA PHE A 119 -25.84 20.53 1.38
C PHE A 119 -25.46 21.11 2.75
N CYS A 120 -26.43 21.71 3.47
CA CYS A 120 -26.37 22.20 4.87
C CYS A 120 -25.39 23.35 5.17
N GLU A 121 -24.25 23.43 4.48
CA GLU A 121 -23.24 24.47 4.67
C GLU A 121 -22.81 25.05 3.32
N LEU A 122 -23.68 25.85 2.70
CA LEU A 122 -23.38 26.61 1.48
C LEU A 122 -22.69 27.94 1.84
N THR A 123 -21.40 28.04 1.53
CA THR A 123 -20.55 29.21 1.79
C THR A 123 -19.60 29.49 0.62
N PRO A 124 -19.09 30.73 0.44
CA PRO A 124 -18.19 31.08 -0.67
C PRO A 124 -16.90 30.24 -0.69
N GLY A 125 -16.40 29.81 0.47
CA GLY A 125 -15.20 28.97 0.60
C GLY A 125 -15.40 27.52 0.14
N LYS A 126 -16.65 27.07 -0.02
CA LYS A 126 -17.05 25.71 -0.47
C LYS A 126 -17.51 25.64 -1.93
N ILE A 127 -17.37 26.75 -2.66
CA ILE A 127 -17.61 26.84 -4.10
C ILE A 127 -16.26 27.14 -4.78
N LEU A 128 -15.86 26.31 -5.73
CA LEU A 128 -14.62 26.47 -6.50
C LEU A 128 -14.91 26.86 -7.95
N LEU A 129 -13.93 27.52 -8.59
CA LEU A 129 -14.01 27.94 -9.98
C LEU A 129 -13.19 27.01 -10.89
N GLU A 130 -13.79 26.57 -11.99
CA GLU A 130 -13.05 25.97 -13.11
C GLU A 130 -12.73 27.02 -14.18
N GLY A 131 -11.44 27.17 -14.47
CA GLY A 131 -10.94 28.02 -15.55
C GLY A 131 -11.26 29.51 -15.36
N ARG A 132 -12.26 30.00 -16.08
CA ARG A 132 -12.64 31.42 -16.15
C ARG A 132 -14.13 31.70 -15.89
N GLY A 133 -14.96 30.71 -15.55
CA GLY A 133 -16.40 30.99 -15.48
C GLY A 133 -17.37 29.97 -14.90
N SER A 134 -17.00 28.71 -14.65
CA SER A 134 -17.95 27.74 -14.08
C SER A 134 -17.74 27.50 -12.59
N LEU A 135 -18.83 27.51 -11.81
CA LEU A 135 -18.82 27.27 -10.37
C LEU A 135 -19.17 25.82 -10.03
N LYS A 136 -18.46 25.24 -9.04
CA LYS A 136 -18.67 23.86 -8.58
C LYS A 136 -18.74 23.74 -7.06
N PHE A 137 -19.75 23.01 -6.56
CA PHE A 137 -19.88 22.64 -5.15
C PHE A 137 -18.77 21.66 -4.77
N SER A 138 -17.98 21.98 -3.74
CA SER A 138 -16.66 21.34 -3.52
C SER A 138 -16.40 20.75 -2.14
N ASN A 139 -17.40 20.64 -1.27
CA ASN A 139 -17.22 20.08 0.09
C ASN A 139 -18.55 19.54 0.64
N PHE A 140 -18.68 18.21 0.71
CA PHE A 140 -19.89 17.54 1.21
C PHE A 140 -19.70 16.96 2.63
N CYS A 141 -18.70 17.44 3.39
CA CYS A 141 -18.39 16.93 4.74
C CYS A 141 -19.60 16.95 5.71
N LEU A 142 -20.44 17.98 5.63
CA LEU A 142 -21.63 18.17 6.47
C LEU A 142 -22.96 18.07 5.69
N ALA A 143 -22.90 17.67 4.41
CA ALA A 143 -24.11 17.36 3.65
C ALA A 143 -24.74 16.07 4.17
N LYS A 144 -26.05 15.88 3.97
CA LYS A 144 -26.78 14.70 4.46
C LYS A 144 -27.97 14.34 3.57
N ALA A 145 -28.54 13.16 3.76
CA ALA A 145 -29.84 12.80 3.18
C ALA A 145 -30.99 13.53 3.90
N ALA A 146 -32.07 13.86 3.19
CA ALA A 146 -33.25 14.46 3.80
C ALA A 146 -33.89 13.55 4.85
N GLY A 147 -33.90 13.99 6.11
CA GLY A 147 -34.42 13.22 7.26
C GLY A 147 -33.39 12.37 8.02
N GLU A 148 -32.11 12.45 7.67
CA GLU A 148 -31.01 11.70 8.31
C GLU A 148 -30.44 12.44 9.53
N ASN A 149 -30.11 11.71 10.62
CA ASN A 149 -29.33 12.27 11.73
C ASN A 149 -27.83 12.10 11.48
N LEU A 150 -27.13 13.22 11.30
CA LEU A 150 -25.69 13.23 11.03
C LEU A 150 -24.84 12.93 12.28
N GLU A 151 -25.35 13.24 13.49
CA GLU A 151 -24.63 12.94 14.75
C GLU A 151 -24.49 11.41 14.92
N GLU A 152 -25.60 10.67 14.80
CA GLU A 152 -25.65 9.20 14.93
C GLU A 152 -24.77 8.49 13.88
N LEU A 153 -24.77 8.96 12.63
CA LEU A 153 -23.94 8.39 11.56
C LEU A 153 -22.43 8.54 11.86
N PHE A 154 -22.02 9.67 12.44
CA PHE A 154 -20.61 9.95 12.72
C PHE A 154 -20.09 9.16 13.92
N ASP A 155 -20.92 8.99 14.96
CA ASP A 155 -20.61 8.14 16.10
C ASP A 155 -20.49 6.66 15.67
N LEU A 156 -21.37 6.19 14.77
CA LEU A 156 -21.29 4.84 14.19
C LEU A 156 -19.96 4.62 13.45
N ILE A 157 -19.61 5.51 12.51
CA ILE A 157 -18.36 5.42 11.72
C ILE A 157 -17.11 5.51 12.62
N SER A 158 -17.19 6.22 13.75
CA SER A 158 -16.10 6.31 14.73
C SER A 158 -15.92 5.05 15.59
N SER A 159 -16.89 4.12 15.59
CA SER A 159 -16.87 2.93 16.45
C SER A 159 -16.23 1.67 15.82
N GLU A 160 -15.97 1.67 14.50
CA GLU A 160 -15.51 0.48 13.76
C GLU A 160 -13.99 0.15 13.87
N GLU A 161 -13.16 0.89 14.62
CA GLU A 161 -11.70 0.66 14.66
C GLU A 161 -11.23 -0.26 15.80
N PRO A 162 -10.67 -1.45 15.51
CA PRO A 162 -9.92 -2.24 16.49
C PRO A 162 -8.47 -1.75 16.61
N GLY A 163 -8.08 -1.27 17.79
CA GLY A 163 -6.65 -1.10 18.16
C GLY A 163 -6.07 0.32 18.07
N GLY A 164 -6.87 1.37 18.21
CA GLY A 164 -6.36 2.73 18.45
C GLY A 164 -6.20 3.03 19.95
N ASP A 165 -5.03 3.51 20.38
CA ASP A 165 -4.80 3.98 21.75
C ASP A 165 -5.73 5.16 22.07
N VAL A 166 -6.66 4.96 23.02
CA VAL A 166 -7.56 6.02 23.49
C VAL A 166 -6.81 6.95 24.42
N SER A 167 -6.15 7.96 23.83
CA SER A 167 -5.67 9.11 24.60
C SER A 167 -6.86 9.85 25.22
N GLU A 168 -6.93 9.86 26.54
CA GLU A 168 -7.97 10.53 27.31
C GLU A 168 -8.05 12.04 27.02
N GLY A 169 -9.20 12.65 27.33
CA GLY A 169 -9.27 14.10 27.58
C GLY A 169 -9.94 14.99 26.52
N THR A 170 -10.72 14.46 25.58
CA THR A 170 -11.63 15.30 24.76
C THR A 170 -13.02 15.38 25.42
N PRO A 171 -13.42 16.51 26.03
CA PRO A 171 -14.68 16.60 26.77
C PRO A 171 -15.89 16.59 25.83
N GLN A 172 -16.96 15.89 26.24
CA GLN A 172 -18.15 15.60 25.43
C GLN A 172 -18.95 16.83 24.94
N ARG A 173 -18.69 18.02 25.49
CA ARG A 173 -19.15 19.31 24.91
C ARG A 173 -18.61 19.57 23.50
N CYS A 174 -17.38 19.14 23.22
CA CYS A 174 -16.64 19.39 21.98
C CYS A 174 -17.10 18.52 20.78
N VAL A 175 -18.27 17.87 20.89
CA VAL A 175 -18.88 17.09 19.81
C VAL A 175 -19.95 17.93 19.10
N LYS A 176 -20.92 18.51 19.83
CA LYS A 176 -22.00 19.33 19.25
C LYS A 176 -21.55 20.59 18.51
N ASP A 177 -20.41 21.18 18.89
CA ASP A 177 -19.85 22.33 18.18
C ASP A 177 -19.18 21.96 16.84
N ARG A 178 -18.93 20.67 16.54
CA ARG A 178 -18.37 20.23 15.24
C ARG A 178 -19.41 20.20 14.12
N PHE A 179 -20.68 20.03 14.46
CA PHE A 179 -21.77 19.88 13.49
C PHE A 179 -22.40 21.21 13.07
N ARG A 180 -22.11 22.30 13.79
CA ARG A 180 -22.57 23.65 13.45
C ARG A 180 -21.57 24.32 12.51
N GLY A 181 -21.88 24.27 11.21
CA GLY A 181 -21.18 25.05 10.19
C GLY A 181 -21.31 26.58 10.37
N ASN A 182 -20.71 27.36 9.48
CA ASN A 182 -20.61 28.81 9.62
C ASN A 182 -22.01 29.49 9.83
N PRO A 183 -22.27 30.14 10.99
CA PRO A 183 -23.58 30.70 11.32
C PRO A 183 -24.01 31.86 10.42
N VAL A 184 -23.08 32.54 9.72
CA VAL A 184 -23.36 33.70 8.85
C VAL A 184 -24.33 33.36 7.71
N TYR A 185 -24.33 32.11 7.23
CA TYR A 185 -25.16 31.64 6.11
C TYR A 185 -26.31 30.74 6.57
N MET A 186 -26.43 30.52 7.88
CA MET A 186 -27.38 29.57 8.47
C MET A 186 -28.78 30.17 8.50
N ALA A 187 -29.79 29.35 8.20
CA ALA A 187 -31.18 29.80 8.13
C ALA A 187 -31.79 30.02 9.54
N PRO A 188 -32.77 30.93 9.70
CA PRO A 188 -33.36 31.26 11.01
C PRO A 188 -33.99 30.05 11.74
N GLU A 189 -34.50 29.06 11.01
CA GLU A 189 -34.97 27.79 11.56
C GLU A 189 -33.82 26.93 12.13
N ALA A 190 -32.71 26.78 11.39
CA ALA A 190 -31.55 26.00 11.82
C ALA A 190 -30.84 26.63 13.03
N ILE A 191 -30.82 27.96 13.12
CA ILE A 191 -30.30 28.68 14.31
C ILE A 191 -31.13 28.38 15.57
N LYS A 192 -32.45 28.21 15.45
CA LYS A 192 -33.32 27.78 16.57
C LYS A 192 -33.14 26.31 16.95
N GLY A 193 -32.43 25.52 16.15
CA GLY A 193 -32.26 24.08 16.33
C GLY A 193 -33.34 23.23 15.65
N GLU A 194 -34.09 23.79 14.69
CA GLU A 194 -34.84 22.99 13.72
C GLU A 194 -33.86 22.34 12.71
N ASP A 195 -34.25 21.25 12.05
CA ASP A 195 -33.35 20.52 11.16
C ASP A 195 -33.17 21.19 9.78
N PHE A 196 -32.02 20.94 9.15
CA PHE A 196 -31.71 21.45 7.81
C PHE A 196 -32.67 20.88 6.76
N SER A 197 -33.03 21.72 5.78
CA SER A 197 -34.02 21.41 4.75
C SER A 197 -33.61 21.98 3.39
N LYS A 198 -34.28 21.56 2.32
CA LYS A 198 -34.15 22.18 1.00
C LYS A 198 -34.48 23.69 1.00
N SER A 199 -35.21 24.19 2.01
CA SER A 199 -35.51 25.61 2.18
C SER A 199 -34.37 26.36 2.88
N SER A 200 -33.63 25.72 3.80
CA SER A 200 -32.49 26.36 4.46
C SER A 200 -31.32 26.56 3.50
N ASP A 201 -31.06 25.61 2.59
CA ASP A 201 -30.03 25.77 1.56
C ASP A 201 -30.38 26.89 0.57
N LEU A 202 -31.67 27.13 0.31
CA LEU A 202 -32.13 28.28 -0.50
C LEU A 202 -31.96 29.62 0.22
N TRP A 203 -32.08 29.67 1.55
CA TRP A 203 -31.69 30.84 2.34
C TRP A 203 -30.18 31.11 2.21
N SER A 204 -29.34 30.07 2.37
CA SER A 204 -27.88 30.21 2.22
C SER A 204 -27.47 30.65 0.81
N LEU A 205 -28.19 30.20 -0.23
CA LEU A 205 -28.04 30.70 -1.60
C LEU A 205 -28.40 32.20 -1.71
N GLY A 206 -29.46 32.65 -1.03
CA GLY A 206 -29.79 34.07 -0.91
C GLY A 206 -28.67 34.89 -0.27
N CYS A 207 -28.09 34.41 0.84
CA CYS A 207 -26.93 35.06 1.47
C CYS A 207 -25.72 35.12 0.55
N LEU A 208 -25.43 34.04 -0.18
CA LEU A 208 -24.32 33.95 -1.12
C LEU A 208 -24.47 34.91 -2.30
N LEU A 209 -25.66 34.97 -2.92
CA LEU A 209 -25.95 35.91 -4.02
C LEU A 209 -25.86 37.37 -3.56
N TYR A 210 -26.38 37.68 -2.36
CA TYR A 210 -26.28 38.99 -1.73
C TYR A 210 -24.81 39.42 -1.57
N GLU A 211 -23.97 38.52 -1.05
CA GLU A 211 -22.55 38.77 -0.81
C GLU A 211 -21.77 38.94 -2.11
N MET A 212 -22.02 38.10 -3.11
CA MET A 212 -21.41 38.22 -4.44
C MET A 212 -21.61 39.62 -5.04
N PHE A 213 -22.78 40.24 -4.87
CA PHE A 213 -23.06 41.58 -5.40
C PHE A 213 -22.54 42.74 -4.51
N SER A 214 -22.44 42.54 -3.19
CA SER A 214 -22.15 43.64 -2.24
C SER A 214 -20.78 43.60 -1.58
N GLY A 215 -20.07 42.46 -1.68
CA GLY A 215 -18.80 42.19 -1.02
C GLY A 215 -18.90 41.74 0.43
N ARG A 216 -20.12 41.60 0.98
CA ARG A 216 -20.36 41.25 2.40
C ARG A 216 -21.65 40.44 2.59
N PRO A 217 -21.73 39.52 3.56
CA PRO A 217 -22.96 38.80 3.85
C PRO A 217 -24.08 39.75 4.33
N PRO A 218 -25.37 39.39 4.18
CA PRO A 218 -26.50 40.23 4.59
C PRO A 218 -26.56 40.48 6.09
N PHE A 219 -26.03 39.56 6.91
CA PHE A 219 -25.99 39.65 8.36
C PHE A 219 -24.55 39.48 8.85
N PHE A 220 -24.08 40.42 9.66
CA PHE A 220 -22.74 40.38 10.24
C PHE A 220 -22.70 41.07 11.62
N SER A 221 -21.94 40.49 12.54
CA SER A 221 -21.38 41.13 13.74
C SER A 221 -20.16 40.33 14.21
N ASP A 222 -19.22 41.00 14.87
CA ASP A 222 -18.11 40.37 15.59
C ASP A 222 -18.59 39.61 16.86
N ASN A 223 -19.83 39.84 17.30
CA ASN A 223 -20.48 39.14 18.41
C ASN A 223 -21.47 38.09 17.87
N SER A 224 -21.25 36.82 18.22
CA SER A 224 -22.10 35.70 17.78
C SER A 224 -23.55 35.80 18.25
N SER A 225 -23.82 36.37 19.43
CA SER A 225 -25.18 36.57 19.92
C SER A 225 -25.94 37.64 19.13
N GLU A 226 -25.26 38.72 18.75
CA GLU A 226 -25.82 39.79 17.93
C GLU A 226 -26.06 39.32 16.49
N LEU A 227 -25.14 38.51 15.93
CA LEU A 227 -25.33 37.87 14.62
C LEU A 227 -26.59 36.98 14.61
N VAL A 228 -26.80 36.20 15.67
CA VAL A 228 -28.02 35.40 15.87
C VAL A 228 -29.27 36.28 15.96
N GLU A 229 -29.26 37.35 16.75
CA GLU A 229 -30.39 38.29 16.84
C GLU A 229 -30.71 38.93 15.48
N LYS A 230 -29.70 39.32 14.71
CA LYS A 230 -29.87 39.88 13.35
C LYS A 230 -30.54 38.89 12.41
N ILE A 231 -30.01 37.67 12.29
CA ILE A 231 -30.58 36.64 11.40
C ILE A 231 -32.03 36.30 11.82
N LEU A 232 -32.31 36.25 13.13
CA LEU A 232 -33.65 35.97 13.66
C LEU A 232 -34.63 37.14 13.48
N TYR A 233 -34.22 38.40 13.63
CA TYR A 233 -35.16 39.53 13.82
C TYR A 233 -34.95 40.77 12.90
N GLU A 234 -33.75 41.03 12.36
CA GLU A 234 -33.52 42.16 11.44
C GLU A 234 -33.76 41.75 9.98
N ASP A 235 -34.44 42.58 9.19
CA ASP A 235 -34.55 42.39 7.74
C ASP A 235 -33.29 42.92 7.03
N PRO A 236 -32.81 42.26 5.96
CA PRO A 236 -31.58 42.64 5.30
C PRO A 236 -31.72 44.00 4.59
N LEU A 237 -30.72 44.87 4.74
CA LEU A 237 -30.65 46.11 3.96
C LEU A 237 -30.46 45.78 2.47
N PRO A 238 -31.03 46.55 1.52
CA PRO A 238 -30.82 46.28 0.09
C PRO A 238 -29.31 46.29 -0.26
N PRO A 239 -28.79 45.30 -1.01
CA PRO A 239 -27.36 45.10 -1.18
C PRO A 239 -26.71 46.27 -1.92
N ARG A 240 -25.56 46.71 -1.42
CA ARG A 240 -24.79 47.84 -1.94
C ARG A 240 -23.31 47.51 -1.95
N PRO A 241 -22.61 47.67 -3.10
CA PRO A 241 -21.16 47.57 -3.15
C PRO A 241 -20.46 48.50 -2.16
N ALA A 242 -19.34 48.05 -1.60
CA ALA A 242 -18.42 48.95 -0.91
C ALA A 242 -17.87 50.03 -1.88
N GLY A 243 -17.62 51.24 -1.36
CA GLY A 243 -16.97 52.34 -2.11
C GLY A 243 -17.79 53.03 -3.22
N SER A 244 -18.66 52.31 -3.94
CA SER A 244 -19.29 52.79 -5.18
C SER A 244 -20.76 53.21 -5.03
N ALA A 245 -21.02 54.52 -4.97
CA ALA A 245 -22.37 55.08 -4.88
C ALA A 245 -23.24 54.99 -6.17
N SER A 246 -22.76 54.30 -7.21
CA SER A 246 -23.30 54.39 -8.58
C SER A 246 -24.06 53.14 -9.06
N GLN A 247 -23.72 51.95 -8.58
CA GLN A 247 -24.45 50.72 -8.93
C GLN A 247 -25.53 50.42 -7.89
N LYS A 248 -26.79 50.48 -8.34
CA LYS A 248 -27.95 49.94 -7.60
C LYS A 248 -28.31 48.57 -8.18
N PRO A 249 -28.69 47.59 -7.36
CA PRO A 249 -29.22 46.32 -7.85
C PRO A 249 -30.54 46.54 -8.61
N SER A 250 -30.81 45.70 -9.60
CA SER A 250 -32.10 45.69 -10.32
C SER A 250 -33.26 45.30 -9.41
N ALA A 251 -34.48 45.72 -9.79
CA ALA A 251 -35.69 45.33 -9.07
C ALA A 251 -35.90 43.80 -9.07
N ASP A 252 -35.51 43.12 -10.15
CA ASP A 252 -35.55 41.65 -10.23
C ASP A 252 -34.54 41.00 -9.28
N PHE A 253 -33.35 41.58 -9.08
CA PHE A 253 -32.37 41.05 -8.14
C PHE A 253 -32.79 41.28 -6.68
N ILE A 254 -33.37 42.44 -6.36
CA ILE A 254 -33.97 42.70 -5.05
C ILE A 254 -35.11 41.70 -4.79
N SER A 255 -36.06 41.55 -5.71
CA SER A 255 -37.19 40.61 -5.60
C SER A 255 -36.75 39.16 -5.40
N LEU A 256 -35.65 38.75 -6.03
CA LEU A 256 -35.08 37.41 -5.84
C LEU A 256 -34.55 37.23 -4.41
N LEU A 257 -33.81 38.21 -3.89
CA LEU A 257 -33.24 38.17 -2.55
C LEU A 257 -34.32 38.29 -1.48
N ASP A 258 -35.31 39.16 -1.66
CA ASP A 258 -36.48 39.29 -0.78
C ASP A 258 -37.26 37.96 -0.68
N GLY A 259 -37.30 37.17 -1.77
CA GLY A 259 -37.91 35.83 -1.78
C GLY A 259 -37.06 34.75 -1.10
N LEU A 260 -35.74 34.75 -1.30
CA LEU A 260 -34.83 33.76 -0.71
C LEU A 260 -34.52 34.03 0.78
N LEU A 261 -34.50 35.30 1.19
CA LEU A 261 -34.20 35.74 2.56
C LEU A 261 -35.47 35.93 3.42
N GLN A 262 -36.55 35.20 3.10
CA GLN A 262 -37.70 35.09 4.00
C GLN A 262 -37.35 34.29 5.26
N LYS A 263 -37.57 34.90 6.42
CA LYS A 263 -37.32 34.28 7.75
C LYS A 263 -38.25 33.09 8.05
N ASP A 264 -39.40 33.02 7.37
CA ASP A 264 -40.34 31.91 7.43
C ASP A 264 -40.09 30.95 6.25
N PRO A 265 -39.64 29.71 6.49
CA PRO A 265 -39.28 28.76 5.43
C PRO A 265 -40.48 28.28 4.59
N GLN A 266 -41.73 28.54 5.01
CA GLN A 266 -42.95 28.29 4.23
C GLN A 266 -43.35 29.45 3.32
N LYS A 267 -42.83 30.67 3.58
CA LYS A 267 -42.99 31.85 2.70
C LYS A 267 -41.80 32.07 1.76
N ARG A 268 -40.67 31.40 2.03
CA ARG A 268 -39.45 31.44 1.24
C ARG A 268 -39.68 30.89 -0.17
N LEU A 269 -39.02 31.52 -1.14
CA LEU A 269 -39.14 31.18 -2.57
C LEU A 269 -38.80 29.70 -2.79
N ASN A 270 -39.75 28.95 -3.35
CA ASN A 270 -39.59 27.52 -3.61
C ASN A 270 -38.87 27.28 -4.95
N TRP A 271 -38.57 26.01 -5.24
CA TRP A 271 -37.84 25.62 -6.46
C TRP A 271 -38.55 25.97 -7.78
N THR A 272 -39.87 25.83 -7.86
CA THR A 272 -40.61 26.17 -9.09
C THR A 272 -40.61 27.68 -9.36
N ASP A 273 -40.77 28.49 -8.31
CA ASP A 273 -40.82 29.95 -8.44
C ASP A 273 -39.41 30.55 -8.62
N LEU A 274 -38.39 29.93 -8.01
CA LEU A 274 -36.97 30.28 -8.18
C LEU A 274 -36.49 30.06 -9.63
N LEU A 275 -36.77 28.89 -10.21
CA LEU A 275 -36.37 28.57 -11.59
C LEU A 275 -37.07 29.47 -12.63
N GLN A 276 -38.28 29.94 -12.32
CA GLN A 276 -39.07 30.84 -13.18
C GLN A 276 -38.81 32.34 -12.91
N HIS A 277 -37.98 32.69 -11.92
CA HIS A 277 -37.82 34.08 -11.49
C HIS A 277 -37.23 34.98 -12.61
N PRO A 278 -37.79 36.19 -12.88
CA PRO A 278 -37.41 37.02 -14.03
C PRO A 278 -35.93 37.40 -14.07
N PHE A 279 -35.27 37.46 -12.90
CA PHE A 279 -33.82 37.68 -12.78
C PHE A 279 -32.98 36.76 -13.66
N TRP A 280 -33.42 35.53 -13.93
CA TRP A 280 -32.65 34.56 -14.73
C TRP A 280 -32.74 34.78 -16.24
N LYS A 281 -33.57 35.73 -16.72
CA LYS A 281 -33.72 36.09 -18.15
C LYS A 281 -34.02 34.88 -19.09
N GLY A 282 -34.54 33.78 -18.54
CA GLY A 282 -34.82 32.52 -19.25
C GLY A 282 -33.68 31.48 -19.27
N SER A 283 -32.50 31.78 -18.73
CA SER A 283 -31.30 30.93 -18.84
C SER A 283 -31.38 29.55 -18.15
N LEU A 284 -32.42 29.30 -17.33
CA LEU A 284 -32.62 28.03 -16.60
C LEU A 284 -33.59 27.05 -17.31
N GLY A 285 -34.14 27.42 -18.47
CA GLY A 285 -35.18 26.65 -19.20
C GLY A 285 -34.73 25.33 -19.86
N HIS A 286 -33.71 24.65 -19.32
CA HIS A 286 -33.16 23.39 -19.85
C HIS A 286 -32.83 22.33 -18.77
N CYS A 287 -33.18 22.57 -17.50
CA CYS A 287 -32.80 21.68 -16.40
C CYS A 287 -33.53 20.32 -16.33
N ASP A 288 -34.46 20.02 -17.25
CA ASP A 288 -35.35 18.84 -17.19
C ASP A 288 -34.93 17.65 -18.08
N GLY A 289 -33.78 17.70 -18.78
CA GLY A 289 -33.20 16.48 -19.34
C GLY A 289 -32.06 16.66 -20.34
N ASP A 290 -30.94 15.99 -20.07
CA ASP A 290 -30.01 15.55 -21.11
C ASP A 290 -29.16 14.36 -20.63
N SER A 291 -28.97 13.34 -21.47
CA SER A 291 -28.16 12.15 -21.12
C SER A 291 -27.79 11.25 -22.32
N ALA A 292 -26.87 11.69 -23.20
CA ALA A 292 -26.07 10.83 -24.08
C ALA A 292 -24.91 11.59 -24.77
N ASP A 293 -23.78 10.91 -25.01
CA ASP A 293 -22.65 11.40 -25.82
C ASP A 293 -22.85 11.15 -27.33
N SER A 294 -22.28 12.00 -28.21
CA SER A 294 -21.36 11.56 -29.30
C SER A 294 -20.85 12.64 -30.29
N GLN A 295 -19.51 12.82 -30.30
CA GLN A 295 -18.59 13.06 -31.45
C GLN A 295 -18.73 14.29 -32.41
N GLY A 296 -17.57 14.76 -32.91
CA GLY A 296 -17.41 15.64 -34.11
C GLY A 296 -16.83 14.84 -35.31
N PRO A 297 -15.99 15.39 -36.24
CA PRO A 297 -15.46 16.77 -36.35
C PRO A 297 -15.43 17.37 -37.81
N SER A 298 -14.89 18.59 -37.98
CA SER A 298 -14.41 19.24 -39.25
C SER A 298 -15.46 19.54 -40.35
N LEU A 299 -15.32 20.46 -41.34
CA LEU A 299 -14.54 21.69 -41.69
C LEU A 299 -15.27 22.28 -42.96
N SER A 300 -15.20 23.53 -43.44
CA SER A 300 -14.59 24.84 -43.12
C SER A 300 -15.45 25.96 -43.83
N ASN A 301 -15.12 27.24 -44.08
CA ASN A 301 -13.91 28.09 -44.01
C ASN A 301 -14.29 29.62 -43.91
N GLU A 302 -13.36 30.50 -44.30
CA GLU A 302 -13.44 31.95 -44.64
C GLU A 302 -14.72 32.46 -45.37
N ASP A 303 -15.19 33.72 -45.22
CA ASP A 303 -14.67 34.89 -44.47
C ASP A 303 -15.75 35.96 -44.10
N ALA A 304 -15.37 36.94 -43.29
CA ALA A 304 -15.92 38.30 -43.12
C ALA A 304 -17.30 38.58 -42.42
N VAL A 305 -17.22 38.87 -41.11
CA VAL A 305 -17.90 39.99 -40.37
C VAL A 305 -19.45 39.99 -40.19
N SER A 306 -19.88 39.32 -39.11
CA SER A 306 -20.88 39.77 -38.10
C SER A 306 -22.40 39.80 -38.38
N SER A 307 -23.16 39.70 -37.27
CA SER A 307 -24.62 39.82 -37.07
C SER A 307 -25.55 38.63 -37.46
N VAL A 308 -26.04 37.95 -36.41
CA VAL A 308 -27.46 37.66 -36.10
C VAL A 308 -28.42 37.08 -37.17
N SER A 309 -29.08 35.97 -36.77
CA SER A 309 -30.47 35.50 -37.10
C SER A 309 -30.73 34.23 -37.94
N TRP A 310 -31.25 33.21 -37.24
CA TRP A 310 -32.47 32.41 -37.49
C TRP A 310 -32.83 31.77 -38.87
N ASN A 311 -33.26 30.49 -38.77
CA ASN A 311 -34.29 29.78 -39.55
C ASN A 311 -34.04 29.36 -41.03
N THR A 312 -34.11 28.05 -41.28
CA THR A 312 -35.18 27.40 -42.07
C THR A 312 -35.20 25.88 -41.80
N LYS A 313 -36.32 25.31 -41.33
CA LYS A 313 -37.36 24.55 -42.08
C LYS A 313 -36.91 23.25 -42.78
N GLU A 314 -37.43 22.13 -42.26
CA GLU A 314 -38.31 21.14 -42.94
C GLU A 314 -38.38 21.13 -44.49
N PRO A 315 -38.43 19.94 -45.14
CA PRO A 315 -39.68 19.17 -45.14
C PRO A 315 -39.64 17.62 -45.12
N GLU A 316 -40.66 17.05 -44.46
CA GLU A 316 -41.57 15.95 -44.88
C GLU A 316 -41.09 14.64 -45.58
N GLY A 317 -41.62 13.49 -45.14
CA GLY A 317 -41.51 12.19 -45.85
C GLY A 317 -41.60 10.92 -44.97
N ALA A 318 -42.70 10.58 -44.28
CA ALA A 318 -44.03 10.13 -44.75
C ALA A 318 -44.32 8.60 -44.62
N TYR A 319 -44.97 8.24 -43.50
CA TYR A 319 -45.98 7.17 -43.33
C TYR A 319 -45.67 5.64 -43.21
N LYS A 320 -46.21 5.08 -42.10
CA LYS A 320 -46.94 3.78 -41.94
C LYS A 320 -46.11 2.48 -42.03
N ASN A 321 -46.42 1.36 -41.35
CA ASN A 321 -47.59 0.89 -40.55
C ASN A 321 -47.07 -0.15 -39.49
N LEU A 322 -47.82 -0.83 -38.59
CA LEU A 322 -49.28 -1.02 -38.39
C LEU A 322 -49.71 -0.92 -36.90
N SER A 323 -49.98 -2.03 -36.17
CA SER A 323 -50.68 -2.01 -34.86
C SER A 323 -50.66 -3.30 -34.02
N SER A 324 -50.91 -3.16 -32.70
CA SER A 324 -51.35 -4.16 -31.68
C SER A 324 -50.33 -5.22 -31.21
N SER A 325 -50.39 -5.78 -29.98
CA SER A 325 -51.46 -5.75 -28.95
C SER A 325 -50.96 -5.62 -27.49
N THR A 326 -51.89 -5.33 -26.58
CA THR A 326 -51.75 -5.09 -25.11
C THR A 326 -51.09 -6.18 -24.25
N VAL A 327 -50.19 -5.80 -23.34
CA VAL A 327 -50.01 -6.33 -21.96
C VAL A 327 -49.48 -5.20 -21.06
N ASP A 328 -49.92 -5.10 -19.80
CA ASP A 328 -49.42 -4.13 -18.80
C ASP A 328 -48.02 -4.48 -18.26
N ILE A 329 -47.09 -3.51 -18.28
CA ILE A 329 -45.87 -3.52 -17.45
C ILE A 329 -45.62 -2.11 -16.87
N LYS A 330 -45.19 -2.07 -15.60
CA LYS A 330 -44.94 -0.83 -14.84
C LYS A 330 -43.78 -0.01 -15.43
N LEU A 331 -43.96 1.31 -15.54
CA LEU A 331 -42.85 2.26 -15.62
C LEU A 331 -42.15 2.35 -14.27
N GLN A 332 -40.89 1.92 -14.20
CA GLN A 332 -40.02 2.16 -13.05
C GLN A 332 -39.48 3.59 -13.13
N ARG A 333 -39.55 4.33 -12.02
CA ARG A 333 -38.64 5.47 -11.79
C ARG A 333 -37.32 4.89 -11.30
N ASN A 334 -36.21 5.22 -11.96
CA ASN A 334 -34.87 4.90 -11.45
C ASN A 334 -34.59 5.81 -10.25
N SER A 335 -34.74 5.27 -9.04
CA SER A 335 -34.34 5.94 -7.80
C SER A 335 -32.82 5.89 -7.65
N PHE A 336 -32.17 7.05 -7.55
CA PHE A 336 -30.83 7.14 -6.96
C PHE A 336 -30.86 6.50 -5.56
N LYS A 337 -29.89 5.65 -5.27
CA LYS A 337 -29.71 5.04 -3.95
C LYS A 337 -28.49 5.65 -3.29
N ILE A 338 -28.70 6.33 -2.17
CA ILE A 338 -27.60 6.62 -1.25
C ILE A 338 -27.12 5.29 -0.68
N VAL A 339 -25.82 5.11 -0.51
CA VAL A 339 -25.26 3.89 0.07
C VAL A 339 -25.54 3.89 1.57
N GLU A 340 -26.55 3.11 1.98
CA GLU A 340 -27.04 3.00 3.36
C GLU A 340 -26.07 2.23 4.29
N ASN A 341 -25.17 1.41 3.72
CA ASN A 341 -24.22 0.58 4.46
C ASN A 341 -22.78 1.17 4.38
N PRO A 342 -22.27 1.85 5.42
CA PRO A 342 -20.94 2.46 5.37
C PRO A 342 -19.80 1.43 5.25
N ALA A 343 -20.02 0.17 5.64
CA ALA A 343 -19.00 -0.89 5.57
C ALA A 343 -18.62 -1.29 4.12
N GLU A 344 -19.49 -1.05 3.14
CA GLU A 344 -19.18 -1.23 1.71
C GLU A 344 -18.27 -0.11 1.18
N LEU A 345 -18.37 1.09 1.77
CA LEU A 345 -17.52 2.24 1.47
C LEU A 345 -16.32 2.29 2.41
N ARG A 346 -15.47 1.27 2.31
CA ARG A 346 -14.13 1.33 2.90
C ARG A 346 -13.14 2.05 1.96
N PRO A 347 -12.16 2.79 2.50
CA PRO A 347 -11.10 3.37 1.67
C PRO A 347 -10.33 2.25 0.95
N LYS A 348 -9.77 2.55 -0.22
CA LYS A 348 -8.97 1.55 -0.96
C LYS A 348 -7.67 1.24 -0.21
N ASN A 349 -7.76 0.29 0.70
CA ASN A 349 -6.63 -0.34 1.37
C ASN A 349 -5.75 -1.06 0.35
N VAL A 350 -4.53 -1.42 0.74
CA VAL A 350 -3.52 -2.03 -0.15
C VAL A 350 -3.82 -3.53 -0.45
N VAL A 351 -4.99 -4.02 -0.01
CA VAL A 351 -5.47 -5.40 -0.22
C VAL A 351 -6.97 -5.34 -0.55
N ASP A 352 -7.29 -5.41 -1.84
CA ASP A 352 -8.40 -6.16 -2.47
C ASP A 352 -8.74 -5.60 -3.86
N GLY A 353 -9.14 -6.48 -4.77
CA GLY A 353 -8.85 -6.31 -6.22
C GLY A 353 -10.00 -6.58 -7.19
N GLU A 354 -11.24 -6.25 -6.86
CA GLU A 354 -12.37 -6.38 -7.81
C GLU A 354 -12.59 -5.08 -8.61
N LEU A 355 -12.88 -5.24 -9.90
CA LEU A 355 -13.09 -4.18 -10.90
C LEU A 355 -13.62 -4.88 -12.17
N ASN A 356 -14.83 -4.53 -12.59
CA ASN A 356 -15.31 -4.84 -13.94
C ASN A 356 -14.89 -3.72 -14.89
N GLU A 357 -14.36 -4.10 -16.05
CA GLU A 357 -14.41 -3.27 -17.26
C GLU A 357 -15.89 -3.26 -17.71
N SER A 358 -16.50 -2.19 -18.24
CA SER A 358 -16.04 -1.10 -19.10
C SER A 358 -17.09 0.05 -19.00
N ILE A 359 -16.90 1.27 -19.50
CA ILE A 359 -16.86 1.69 -20.92
C ILE A 359 -16.19 3.07 -20.97
N PHE A 360 -15.20 3.25 -21.84
CA PHE A 360 -14.94 4.45 -22.65
C PHE A 360 -13.60 4.26 -23.40
N LEU A 361 -13.68 3.92 -24.69
CA LEU A 361 -12.54 3.83 -25.61
C LEU A 361 -12.72 4.84 -26.75
N LEU A 362 -11.62 5.11 -27.47
CA LEU A 362 -11.38 6.28 -28.36
C LEU A 362 -10.90 7.52 -27.57
N SER A 363 -9.73 8.10 -27.81
CA SER A 363 -8.57 7.70 -28.63
C SER A 363 -7.28 8.15 -27.88
N SER A 364 -6.05 7.69 -28.14
CA SER A 364 -5.39 7.45 -29.44
C SER A 364 -4.22 6.47 -29.31
N ARG A 365 -3.97 5.62 -30.33
CA ARG A 365 -2.80 4.72 -30.40
C ARG A 365 -1.71 5.26 -31.34
N PRO A 366 -0.42 5.19 -30.99
CA PRO A 366 0.65 5.03 -31.98
C PRO A 366 0.68 3.58 -32.47
N THR A 367 0.82 3.36 -33.78
CA THR A 367 0.85 2.00 -34.38
C THR A 367 2.27 1.51 -34.64
N PRO A 368 2.69 0.36 -34.07
CA PRO A 368 3.63 -0.52 -34.75
C PRO A 368 2.88 -1.28 -35.86
N ARG A 369 3.45 -1.34 -37.08
CA ARG A 369 2.95 -2.21 -38.16
C ARG A 369 3.79 -3.48 -38.26
N THR A 370 3.13 -4.57 -38.59
CA THR A 370 3.66 -5.93 -38.66
C THR A 370 4.44 -6.22 -39.95
N SER A 371 5.50 -7.02 -39.81
CA SER A 371 5.89 -8.05 -40.77
C SER A 371 5.81 -9.39 -40.01
N VAL A 372 4.82 -10.25 -40.24
CA VAL A 372 4.68 -11.14 -41.41
C VAL A 372 5.82 -12.16 -41.46
N THR A 373 5.49 -13.39 -41.12
CA THR A 373 6.33 -14.59 -41.17
C THR A 373 6.53 -15.07 -42.60
N VAL A 374 7.73 -15.59 -42.91
CA VAL A 374 8.00 -16.45 -44.07
C VAL A 374 8.82 -17.65 -43.59
N GLU A 375 8.52 -18.82 -44.13
CA GLU A 375 9.14 -20.10 -43.76
C GLU A 375 10.50 -20.31 -44.46
N VAL A 376 11.42 -21.02 -43.80
CA VAL A 376 12.47 -21.80 -44.46
C VAL A 376 12.54 -23.17 -43.78
N SER A 377 12.61 -24.23 -44.58
CA SER A 377 12.37 -25.62 -44.18
C SER A 377 13.65 -26.45 -44.02
N ASP A 378 13.59 -27.44 -43.12
CA ASP A 378 14.31 -28.71 -43.11
C ASP A 378 15.85 -28.74 -43.05
N VAL A 379 16.37 -29.66 -42.21
CA VAL A 379 16.97 -30.93 -42.69
C VAL A 379 17.21 -31.88 -41.50
N THR A 380 16.59 -33.07 -41.57
CA THR A 380 16.88 -34.38 -40.91
C THR A 380 17.65 -34.41 -39.57
N THR A 381 17.23 -35.16 -38.54
CA THR A 381 17.09 -36.64 -38.57
C THR A 381 16.20 -37.21 -37.45
N ALA A 382 15.70 -38.44 -37.65
CA ALA A 382 14.97 -39.27 -36.68
C ALA A 382 15.24 -40.77 -36.99
N PRO A 383 14.69 -41.78 -36.28
CA PRO A 383 13.91 -41.77 -35.03
C PRO A 383 14.44 -42.80 -33.99
N ILE A 384 13.70 -42.99 -32.89
CA ILE A 384 13.36 -44.33 -32.34
C ILE A 384 12.07 -44.19 -31.50
N GLN A 385 11.27 -45.26 -31.42
CA GLN A 385 9.89 -45.24 -30.87
C GLN A 385 9.80 -45.89 -29.48
N ASN A 386 8.87 -45.42 -28.64
CA ASN A 386 7.92 -46.20 -27.80
C ASN A 386 7.32 -45.33 -26.67
N SER A 387 6.15 -45.63 -26.07
CA SER A 387 4.85 -46.07 -26.62
C SER A 387 3.80 -46.06 -25.49
N HIS A 388 2.64 -45.42 -25.71
CA HIS A 388 1.52 -45.32 -24.74
C HIS A 388 1.87 -44.54 -23.43
N GLN A 389 0.93 -44.08 -22.60
CA GLN A 389 -0.54 -44.22 -22.61
C GLN A 389 -1.19 -42.87 -22.21
N ARG A 390 -2.52 -42.74 -22.33
CA ARG A 390 -3.27 -41.56 -21.86
C ARG A 390 -3.41 -41.59 -20.35
N ASP A 391 -3.36 -40.42 -19.70
CA ASP A 391 -4.42 -39.97 -18.80
C ASP A 391 -4.36 -38.45 -18.55
N SER A 392 -5.46 -37.89 -18.06
CA SER A 392 -5.66 -36.44 -17.90
C SER A 392 -5.17 -35.91 -16.56
N CYS A 393 -4.41 -34.81 -16.54
CA CYS A 393 -4.29 -33.99 -15.32
C CYS A 393 -3.98 -32.50 -15.60
N LEU A 394 -4.42 -31.71 -14.62
CA LEU A 394 -4.34 -30.26 -14.42
C LEU A 394 -3.04 -29.59 -14.89
N THR A 395 -3.18 -28.39 -15.48
CA THR A 395 -2.07 -27.49 -15.80
C THR A 395 -1.38 -26.98 -14.53
N LYS A 396 -0.11 -27.38 -14.33
CA LYS A 396 0.80 -26.75 -13.36
C LYS A 396 1.66 -25.70 -14.05
N ASP A 397 1.81 -24.53 -13.42
CA ASP A 397 2.71 -23.49 -13.89
C ASP A 397 4.16 -23.97 -13.98
N LYS A 398 4.81 -23.67 -15.11
CA LYS A 398 6.24 -23.87 -15.32
C LYS A 398 6.94 -22.52 -15.44
N ASN A 399 7.51 -22.07 -14.33
CA ASN A 399 8.74 -21.27 -14.31
C ASN A 399 9.37 -21.35 -12.91
N ARG A 400 10.15 -22.40 -12.67
CA ARG A 400 11.15 -22.46 -11.59
C ARG A 400 12.53 -22.61 -12.24
N CYS A 401 13.44 -21.72 -11.85
CA CYS A 401 14.87 -21.87 -12.10
C CYS A 401 15.34 -23.21 -11.52
N SER A 402 16.06 -24.03 -12.31
CA SER A 402 16.42 -25.42 -11.93
C SER A 402 17.91 -25.62 -11.65
N SER A 403 18.78 -24.71 -12.08
CA SER A 403 20.22 -24.78 -11.86
C SER A 403 20.84 -23.41 -11.58
N GLN A 404 22.06 -23.42 -11.04
CA GLN A 404 22.85 -22.21 -10.81
C GLN A 404 23.23 -21.49 -12.12
N GLN A 405 23.35 -22.23 -13.23
CA GLN A 405 23.65 -21.67 -14.56
C GLN A 405 22.44 -20.96 -15.19
N ASP A 406 21.22 -21.46 -14.94
CA ASP A 406 19.97 -20.77 -15.29
C ASP A 406 19.84 -19.45 -14.52
N MET A 407 20.30 -19.42 -13.25
CA MET A 407 20.33 -18.19 -12.46
C MET A 407 21.34 -17.17 -13.02
N GLU A 408 22.58 -17.57 -13.31
CA GLU A 408 23.62 -16.68 -13.84
C GLU A 408 23.30 -16.09 -15.23
N SER A 409 22.54 -16.81 -16.05
CA SER A 409 22.09 -16.31 -17.36
C SER A 409 20.95 -15.30 -17.20
N THR A 410 19.88 -15.67 -16.47
CA THR A 410 18.76 -14.76 -16.14
C THR A 410 19.25 -13.48 -15.45
N LEU A 411 20.23 -13.60 -14.55
CA LEU A 411 20.88 -12.47 -13.86
C LEU A 411 21.50 -11.46 -14.84
N LYS A 412 22.16 -11.93 -15.91
CA LYS A 412 22.84 -11.08 -16.90
C LYS A 412 21.83 -10.34 -17.78
N GLU A 413 20.71 -10.96 -18.13
CA GLU A 413 19.61 -10.33 -18.87
C GLU A 413 18.97 -9.19 -18.06
N LEU A 414 18.83 -9.35 -16.74
CA LEU A 414 18.20 -8.37 -15.86
C LEU A 414 19.05 -7.13 -15.52
N ILE A 415 20.33 -7.06 -15.93
CA ILE A 415 21.21 -5.92 -15.60
C ILE A 415 20.72 -4.62 -16.27
N TYR A 416 20.39 -4.69 -17.56
CA TYR A 416 20.01 -3.55 -18.39
C TYR A 416 18.51 -3.60 -18.75
N THR A 417 17.81 -2.49 -18.53
CA THR A 417 16.39 -2.33 -18.90
C THR A 417 16.25 -1.29 -20.01
N GLU A 418 15.14 -1.31 -20.73
CA GLU A 418 14.78 -0.23 -21.68
C GLU A 418 14.87 1.16 -21.04
N SER A 419 14.51 1.26 -19.74
CA SER A 419 14.53 2.51 -18.99
C SER A 419 15.93 3.09 -18.74
N ASP A 420 16.98 2.29 -18.93
CA ASP A 420 18.37 2.72 -18.91
C ASP A 420 18.86 3.15 -20.30
N LEU A 421 18.32 2.52 -21.35
CA LEU A 421 18.77 2.64 -22.73
C LEU A 421 18.02 3.71 -23.54
N ILE A 422 16.96 4.32 -23.01
CA ILE A 422 16.15 5.39 -23.66
C ILE A 422 17.04 6.42 -24.39
N VAL A 423 16.96 6.43 -25.72
CA VAL A 423 17.58 7.45 -26.57
C VAL A 423 16.71 8.70 -26.58
N THR A 424 17.35 9.86 -26.60
CA THR A 424 16.71 11.17 -26.81
C THR A 424 17.60 11.99 -27.75
N PRO A 425 17.05 12.91 -28.57
CA PRO A 425 17.83 13.61 -29.56
C PRO A 425 18.97 14.45 -28.95
N ILE A 426 20.02 14.68 -29.74
CA ILE A 426 21.09 15.64 -29.49
C ILE A 426 20.68 17.01 -30.05
N ILE A 427 20.10 17.04 -31.27
CA ILE A 427 19.57 18.27 -31.87
C ILE A 427 18.29 18.72 -31.16
N ASP A 428 18.09 20.04 -31.09
CA ASP A 428 16.91 20.73 -30.53
C ASP A 428 16.49 20.31 -29.09
N ASN A 429 17.36 19.61 -28.35
CA ASN A 429 17.06 19.06 -27.03
C ASN A 429 16.94 20.15 -25.94
N PRO A 430 15.74 20.36 -25.35
CA PRO A 430 15.50 21.45 -24.40
C PRO A 430 16.18 21.26 -23.03
N LYS A 431 16.70 20.06 -22.73
CA LYS A 431 17.51 19.79 -21.52
C LYS A 431 18.97 20.24 -21.67
N ILE A 432 19.40 20.55 -22.89
CA ILE A 432 20.75 20.99 -23.26
C ILE A 432 20.72 22.49 -23.62
N MET A 433 19.84 22.88 -24.55
CA MET A 433 19.71 24.26 -25.01
C MET A 433 18.28 24.58 -25.42
N LYS A 434 17.65 25.59 -24.78
CA LYS A 434 16.33 26.09 -25.20
C LYS A 434 16.45 26.76 -26.57
N GLN A 435 15.58 26.40 -27.50
CA GLN A 435 15.60 26.90 -28.88
C GLN A 435 14.49 27.90 -29.18
N VAL A 436 14.77 28.82 -30.09
CA VAL A 436 13.78 29.73 -30.68
C VAL A 436 13.01 28.96 -31.76
N PRO A 437 11.67 29.04 -31.82
CA PRO A 437 10.88 28.35 -32.84
C PRO A 437 11.27 28.81 -34.25
N VAL A 438 11.44 27.85 -35.15
CA VAL A 438 11.71 28.12 -36.56
C VAL A 438 10.45 28.72 -37.21
N ARG A 439 10.62 29.86 -37.89
CA ARG A 439 9.64 30.45 -38.79
C ARG A 439 10.35 30.81 -40.08
N PHE A 440 9.76 30.44 -41.21
CA PHE A 440 10.15 30.90 -42.55
C PHE A 440 9.10 31.88 -43.07
N ASP A 441 9.47 32.75 -43.99
CA ASP A 441 8.56 33.70 -44.64
C ASP A 441 8.10 33.18 -46.00
N LEU A 442 6.78 33.04 -46.17
CA LEU A 442 6.15 32.63 -47.42
C LEU A 442 6.41 33.62 -48.57
N LYS A 443 6.59 34.91 -48.29
CA LYS A 443 6.78 35.95 -49.33
C LYS A 443 8.19 35.98 -49.91
N THR A 444 9.16 35.34 -49.26
CA THR A 444 10.56 35.25 -49.70
C THR A 444 11.04 33.81 -49.90
N LEU A 445 10.12 32.85 -49.99
CA LEU A 445 10.41 31.47 -50.37
C LEU A 445 10.13 31.30 -51.87
N PHE A 446 11.19 31.18 -52.68
CA PHE A 446 11.09 31.06 -54.14
C PHE A 446 10.75 29.62 -54.62
N ILE A 447 10.12 28.81 -53.77
CA ILE A 447 9.61 27.47 -54.08
C ILE A 447 8.24 27.27 -53.40
N PRO A 448 7.40 26.33 -53.87
CA PRO A 448 6.13 26.02 -53.21
C PRO A 448 6.32 25.53 -51.76
N ALA A 449 5.65 26.19 -50.80
CA ALA A 449 5.62 25.78 -49.41
C ALA A 449 4.61 24.62 -49.23
N TYR A 450 5.08 23.39 -49.38
CA TYR A 450 4.26 22.18 -49.16
C TYR A 450 4.32 21.73 -47.70
N SER A 451 3.21 21.17 -47.20
CA SER A 451 3.19 20.49 -45.90
C SER A 451 3.99 19.18 -45.97
N ALA A 452 4.48 18.70 -44.83
CA ALA A 452 5.24 17.46 -44.77
C ALA A 452 4.41 16.23 -45.22
N GLU A 453 3.10 16.21 -44.94
CA GLU A 453 2.16 15.19 -45.42
C GLU A 453 2.04 15.18 -46.96
N LYS A 454 2.00 16.37 -47.59
CA LYS A 454 2.00 16.52 -49.05
C LYS A 454 3.35 16.11 -49.65
N LEU A 455 4.47 16.47 -49.01
CA LEU A 455 5.80 16.03 -49.41
C LEU A 455 5.96 14.50 -49.34
N SER A 456 5.41 13.86 -48.31
CA SER A 456 5.41 12.41 -48.15
C SER A 456 4.58 11.71 -49.24
N SER A 457 3.39 12.23 -49.55
CA SER A 457 2.44 11.65 -50.52
C SER A 457 2.68 12.02 -52.00
N MET A 458 3.64 12.88 -52.33
CA MET A 458 3.96 13.21 -53.73
C MET A 458 4.62 12.06 -54.50
N LYS A 459 4.20 11.90 -55.76
CA LYS A 459 4.80 10.97 -56.73
C LYS A 459 6.23 11.41 -57.06
N ASP A 460 7.05 10.48 -57.53
CA ASP A 460 8.48 10.76 -57.74
C ASP A 460 8.77 11.84 -58.80
N VAL A 461 7.85 12.09 -59.75
CA VAL A 461 7.98 13.21 -60.71
C VAL A 461 7.87 14.55 -59.99
N ASP A 462 6.74 14.80 -59.30
CA ASP A 462 6.49 16.04 -58.56
C ASP A 462 7.53 16.28 -57.46
N TRP A 463 8.00 15.19 -56.84
CA TRP A 463 9.08 15.18 -55.85
C TRP A 463 10.44 15.58 -56.45
N ASN A 464 10.81 15.04 -57.61
CA ASN A 464 12.06 15.37 -58.29
C ASN A 464 12.09 16.82 -58.79
N ASP A 465 10.98 17.34 -59.31
CA ASP A 465 10.84 18.75 -59.69
C ASP A 465 11.03 19.68 -58.48
N PHE A 466 10.40 19.34 -57.35
CA PHE A 466 10.59 20.05 -56.07
C PHE A 466 12.05 19.99 -55.59
N LEU A 467 12.70 18.83 -55.64
CA LEU A 467 14.11 18.66 -55.29
C LEU A 467 15.03 19.50 -56.19
N GLN A 468 14.80 19.51 -57.51
CA GLN A 468 15.62 20.27 -58.45
C GLN A 468 15.50 21.77 -58.20
N GLN A 469 14.30 22.27 -57.90
CA GLN A 469 14.08 23.67 -57.51
C GLN A 469 14.79 24.01 -56.18
N ALA A 470 14.63 23.20 -55.14
CA ALA A 470 15.28 23.43 -53.84
C ALA A 470 16.82 23.39 -53.94
N THR A 471 17.36 22.41 -54.66
CA THR A 471 18.80 22.20 -54.83
C THR A 471 19.43 23.34 -55.64
N SER A 472 18.83 23.75 -56.75
CA SER A 472 19.32 24.87 -57.56
C SER A 472 19.30 26.22 -56.83
N LEU A 473 18.34 26.43 -55.92
CA LEU A 473 18.30 27.61 -55.06
C LEU A 473 19.43 27.60 -54.02
N LEU A 474 19.80 26.43 -53.47
CA LEU A 474 20.95 26.29 -52.57
C LEU A 474 22.30 26.50 -53.27
N ASP A 475 22.51 25.96 -54.46
CA ASP A 475 23.78 26.09 -55.19
C ASP A 475 23.98 27.45 -55.88
N SER A 476 22.99 28.33 -55.84
CA SER A 476 23.11 29.70 -56.36
C SER A 476 24.30 30.46 -55.76
N THR A 477 25.11 31.11 -56.60
CA THR A 477 26.29 31.87 -56.17
C THR A 477 25.91 33.11 -55.35
N GLU A 478 26.55 33.33 -54.20
CA GLU A 478 26.26 34.41 -53.24
C GLU A 478 26.75 35.80 -53.72
N LYS A 479 26.20 36.28 -54.85
CA LYS A 479 26.58 37.56 -55.46
C LYS A 479 25.96 38.80 -54.80
N ASN A 480 24.86 38.64 -54.07
CA ASN A 480 24.09 39.73 -53.45
C ASN A 480 23.48 39.28 -52.10
N ALA A 481 23.33 40.20 -51.15
CA ALA A 481 22.75 39.92 -49.82
C ALA A 481 21.30 39.37 -49.86
N GLY A 482 20.54 39.63 -50.93
CA GLY A 482 19.23 39.02 -51.15
C GLY A 482 19.28 37.50 -51.33
N ALA A 483 20.29 36.98 -52.04
CA ALA A 483 20.45 35.54 -52.27
C ALA A 483 20.81 34.78 -50.98
N ALA A 484 21.64 35.38 -50.12
CA ALA A 484 21.93 34.83 -48.80
C ALA A 484 20.67 34.72 -47.92
N ARG A 485 19.75 35.70 -48.00
CA ARG A 485 18.45 35.65 -47.31
C ARG A 485 17.52 34.57 -47.86
N SER A 486 17.43 34.40 -49.18
CA SER A 486 16.60 33.35 -49.78
C SER A 486 17.10 31.94 -49.46
N LYS A 487 18.42 31.72 -49.48
CA LYS A 487 19.03 30.46 -49.00
C LYS A 487 18.69 30.19 -47.53
N LEU A 488 18.84 31.20 -46.66
CA LEU A 488 18.54 31.06 -45.24
C LEU A 488 17.05 30.74 -45.01
N ASN A 489 16.15 31.38 -45.74
CA ASN A 489 14.70 31.13 -45.68
C ASN A 489 14.32 29.72 -46.17
N LEU A 490 14.96 29.24 -47.24
CA LEU A 490 14.84 27.84 -47.70
C LEU A 490 15.31 26.85 -46.62
N LEU A 491 16.45 27.12 -45.97
CA LEU A 491 16.96 26.26 -44.89
C LEU A 491 16.04 26.27 -43.66
N TYR A 492 15.37 27.39 -43.36
CA TYR A 492 14.32 27.43 -42.35
C TYR A 492 13.09 26.60 -42.74
N TYR A 493 12.62 26.65 -43.99
CA TYR A 493 11.56 25.77 -44.48
C TYR A 493 11.96 24.28 -44.42
N LEU A 494 13.17 23.93 -44.87
CA LEU A 494 13.69 22.56 -44.77
C LEU A 494 13.74 22.05 -43.32
N CYS A 495 14.12 22.89 -42.35
CA CYS A 495 14.02 22.56 -40.92
C CYS A 495 12.59 22.21 -40.46
N THR A 496 11.53 22.74 -41.09
CA THR A 496 10.14 22.43 -40.69
C THR A 496 9.63 21.11 -41.27
N VAL A 497 10.12 20.69 -42.44
CA VAL A 497 9.65 19.46 -43.11
C VAL A 497 10.53 18.24 -42.82
N ALA A 498 11.80 18.44 -42.45
CA ALA A 498 12.73 17.39 -42.04
C ALA A 498 12.37 16.68 -40.71
N VAL A 499 11.30 17.12 -40.02
CA VAL A 499 10.77 16.47 -38.81
C VAL A 499 9.92 15.23 -39.14
N HIS A 500 9.42 15.12 -40.38
CA HIS A 500 8.60 13.99 -40.81
C HIS A 500 9.48 12.85 -41.35
N LYS A 501 9.37 11.68 -40.75
CA LYS A 501 10.24 10.50 -40.94
C LYS A 501 10.46 10.13 -42.42
N GLU A 502 9.39 9.96 -43.17
CA GLU A 502 9.40 9.56 -44.58
C GLU A 502 10.00 10.66 -45.47
N VAL A 503 9.71 11.93 -45.16
CA VAL A 503 10.28 13.09 -45.87
C VAL A 503 11.78 13.19 -45.60
N ALA A 504 12.21 13.06 -44.34
CA ALA A 504 13.64 13.03 -43.97
C ALA A 504 14.39 11.91 -44.71
N SER A 505 13.83 10.69 -44.70
CA SER A 505 14.37 9.54 -45.44
C SER A 505 14.48 9.81 -46.95
N ARG A 506 13.45 10.40 -47.60
CA ARG A 506 13.54 10.76 -49.03
C ARG A 506 14.56 11.89 -49.29
N LEU A 507 14.72 12.86 -48.37
CA LEU A 507 15.66 13.98 -48.51
C LEU A 507 17.13 13.56 -48.34
N VAL A 508 17.46 12.73 -47.34
CA VAL A 508 18.83 12.19 -47.14
C VAL A 508 19.26 11.35 -48.32
N ASN A 509 18.37 10.48 -48.81
CA ASN A 509 18.64 9.58 -49.93
C ASN A 509 18.54 10.26 -51.32
N SER A 510 18.76 11.58 -51.40
CA SER A 510 18.65 12.40 -52.61
C SER A 510 19.86 13.32 -52.86
N HIS A 511 19.93 13.90 -54.05
CA HIS A 511 20.96 14.87 -54.43
C HIS A 511 21.00 16.15 -53.56
N LEU A 512 19.97 16.41 -52.74
CA LEU A 512 19.99 17.51 -51.78
C LEU A 512 21.07 17.32 -50.70
N PHE A 513 21.34 16.08 -50.25
CA PHE A 513 22.27 15.82 -49.16
C PHE A 513 23.74 16.12 -49.52
N PRO A 514 24.28 15.67 -50.68
CA PRO A 514 25.58 16.16 -51.19
C PRO A 514 25.66 17.69 -51.30
N VAL A 515 24.59 18.35 -51.73
CA VAL A 515 24.57 19.82 -51.86
C VAL A 515 24.57 20.52 -50.49
N LEU A 516 23.92 19.96 -49.47
CA LEU A 516 24.07 20.44 -48.09
C LEU A 516 25.52 20.32 -47.60
N ILE A 517 26.22 19.22 -47.90
CA ILE A 517 27.67 19.08 -47.59
C ILE A 517 28.49 20.15 -48.33
N GLN A 518 28.20 20.38 -49.61
CA GLN A 518 28.85 21.43 -50.41
C GLN A 518 28.63 22.84 -49.83
N GLN A 519 27.39 23.20 -49.45
CA GLN A 519 27.11 24.50 -48.84
C GLN A 519 27.75 24.65 -47.45
N LEU A 520 27.86 23.57 -46.66
CA LEU A 520 28.58 23.56 -45.37
C LEU A 520 30.08 23.86 -45.54
N ARG A 521 30.68 23.35 -46.62
CA ARG A 521 32.09 23.60 -46.99
C ARG A 521 32.31 25.00 -47.56
N ALA A 522 31.44 25.44 -48.47
CA ALA A 522 31.69 26.58 -49.36
C ALA A 522 31.05 27.92 -48.95
N ALA A 523 29.93 27.93 -48.20
CA ALA A 523 29.22 29.18 -47.89
C ALA A 523 30.10 30.15 -47.08
N ALA A 524 30.08 31.45 -47.41
CA ALA A 524 30.85 32.45 -46.68
C ALA A 524 30.15 32.91 -45.39
N ASN A 525 28.81 32.89 -45.37
CA ASN A 525 28.02 33.26 -44.21
C ASN A 525 27.93 32.10 -43.20
N TRP A 526 28.34 32.35 -41.95
CA TRP A 526 28.24 31.35 -40.88
C TRP A 526 26.79 30.96 -40.55
N ASP A 527 25.82 31.88 -40.62
CA ASP A 527 24.42 31.55 -40.33
C ASP A 527 23.90 30.49 -41.31
N ILE A 528 24.33 30.53 -42.58
CA ILE A 528 24.01 29.51 -43.57
C ILE A 528 24.64 28.16 -43.17
N ARG A 529 25.93 28.13 -42.82
CA ARG A 529 26.60 26.90 -42.32
C ARG A 529 25.90 26.30 -41.09
N ALA A 530 25.50 27.13 -40.13
CA ALA A 530 24.80 26.70 -38.93
C ALA A 530 23.39 26.15 -39.22
N LYS A 531 22.65 26.75 -40.16
CA LYS A 531 21.35 26.21 -40.60
C LYS A 531 21.49 24.95 -41.43
N VAL A 532 22.48 24.86 -42.32
CA VAL A 532 22.82 23.63 -43.06
C VAL A 532 23.14 22.49 -42.10
N ALA A 533 23.98 22.72 -41.09
CA ALA A 533 24.26 21.74 -40.05
C ALA A 533 23.00 21.30 -39.29
N ARG A 534 22.07 22.22 -38.95
CA ARG A 534 20.79 21.85 -38.33
C ARG A 534 19.88 21.05 -39.25
N VAL A 535 19.82 21.36 -40.55
CA VAL A 535 19.06 20.54 -41.52
C VAL A 535 19.67 19.13 -41.57
N ILE A 536 20.99 18.99 -41.68
CA ILE A 536 21.68 17.70 -41.64
C ILE A 536 21.38 16.93 -40.35
N ALA A 537 21.36 17.60 -39.19
CA ALA A 537 21.06 16.98 -37.90
C ALA A 537 19.61 16.47 -37.79
N LEU A 538 18.62 17.27 -38.21
CA LEU A 538 17.21 16.88 -38.23
C LEU A 538 16.97 15.73 -39.22
N LEU A 539 17.57 15.81 -40.41
CA LEU A 539 17.55 14.75 -41.41
C LEU A 539 18.11 13.44 -40.88
N ALA A 540 19.24 13.47 -40.16
CA ALA A 540 19.84 12.29 -39.55
C ALA A 540 18.96 11.70 -38.43
N LEU A 541 18.40 12.55 -37.56
CA LEU A 541 17.51 12.15 -36.45
C LEU A 541 16.24 11.43 -36.94
N HIS A 542 15.66 11.87 -38.05
CA HIS A 542 14.36 11.39 -38.52
C HIS A 542 14.44 10.35 -39.67
N THR A 543 15.63 9.99 -40.15
CA THR A 543 15.80 8.99 -41.23
C THR A 543 15.55 7.57 -40.73
N SER A 544 14.88 6.77 -41.55
CA SER A 544 14.48 5.37 -41.25
C SER A 544 15.47 4.33 -41.76
N GLU A 545 16.03 4.63 -42.93
CA GLU A 545 16.75 3.74 -43.84
C GLU A 545 17.78 4.57 -44.61
N LEU A 546 19.03 4.15 -44.58
CA LEU A 546 20.13 4.80 -45.31
C LEU A 546 20.56 3.96 -46.53
N ARG A 547 20.44 4.51 -47.74
CA ARG A 547 20.95 3.88 -48.97
C ARG A 547 22.47 3.98 -49.02
N GLU A 548 23.09 2.96 -49.60
CA GLU A 548 24.55 2.77 -49.59
C GLU A 548 25.34 3.87 -50.31
N ASN A 549 24.70 4.59 -51.25
CA ASN A 549 25.32 5.64 -52.05
C ASN A 549 25.29 7.04 -51.38
N VAL A 550 24.84 7.18 -50.13
CA VAL A 550 24.76 8.49 -49.44
C VAL A 550 26.11 8.83 -48.78
N PRO A 551 26.72 10.01 -49.05
CA PRO A 551 28.06 10.37 -48.56
C PRO A 551 28.11 10.80 -47.07
N VAL A 552 27.58 9.96 -46.17
CA VAL A 552 27.56 10.22 -44.72
C VAL A 552 28.97 10.33 -44.13
N SER A 553 29.92 9.50 -44.56
CA SER A 553 31.32 9.62 -44.14
C SER A 553 31.94 10.97 -44.52
N GLU A 554 31.61 11.54 -45.69
CA GLU A 554 32.11 12.86 -46.08
C GLU A 554 31.54 13.97 -45.16
N ALA A 555 30.25 13.89 -44.83
CA ALA A 555 29.63 14.81 -43.86
C ALA A 555 30.31 14.74 -42.48
N ILE A 556 30.56 13.52 -41.97
CA ILE A 556 31.24 13.29 -40.69
C ILE A 556 32.68 13.83 -40.70
N ILE A 557 33.43 13.60 -41.78
CA ILE A 557 34.79 14.15 -41.96
C ILE A 557 34.75 15.68 -41.96
N LEU A 558 33.94 16.30 -42.81
CA LEU A 558 33.85 17.76 -42.93
C LEU A 558 33.41 18.44 -41.62
N LEU A 559 32.43 17.87 -40.92
CA LEU A 559 32.01 18.37 -39.60
C LEU A 559 33.13 18.26 -38.57
N THR A 560 33.88 17.16 -38.58
CA THR A 560 35.05 16.95 -37.69
C THR A 560 36.17 17.94 -37.97
N GLU A 561 36.45 18.23 -39.24
CA GLU A 561 37.46 19.20 -39.68
C GLU A 561 37.07 20.63 -39.27
N LEU A 562 35.85 21.07 -39.57
CA LEU A 562 35.36 22.41 -39.21
C LEU A 562 35.36 22.64 -37.68
N ILE A 563 35.01 21.62 -36.87
CA ILE A 563 35.11 21.69 -35.41
C ILE A 563 36.58 21.73 -34.95
N ARG A 564 37.47 20.96 -35.59
CA ARG A 564 38.90 20.88 -35.25
C ARG A 564 39.64 22.18 -35.53
N GLU A 565 39.45 22.78 -36.70
CA GLU A 565 40.04 24.06 -37.09
C GLU A 565 39.59 25.18 -36.14
N ASN A 566 38.30 25.23 -35.84
CA ASN A 566 37.68 26.33 -35.10
C ASN A 566 37.45 26.01 -33.62
N PHE A 567 38.20 25.05 -33.06
CA PHE A 567 37.93 24.42 -31.76
C PHE A 567 37.81 25.41 -30.58
N ARG A 568 38.44 26.59 -30.65
CA ARG A 568 38.33 27.62 -29.60
C ARG A 568 36.96 28.32 -29.52
N ASN A 569 36.09 28.17 -30.51
CA ASN A 569 34.82 28.91 -30.59
C ASN A 569 33.61 28.04 -30.21
N SER A 570 33.16 28.16 -28.97
CA SER A 570 32.05 27.37 -28.42
C SER A 570 30.73 27.52 -29.16
N LYS A 571 30.44 28.68 -29.77
CA LYS A 571 29.20 28.87 -30.56
C LYS A 571 29.17 28.01 -31.82
N LEU A 572 30.32 27.81 -32.48
CA LEU A 572 30.41 26.93 -33.65
C LEU A 572 30.28 25.46 -33.21
N LYS A 573 30.92 25.08 -32.10
CA LYS A 573 30.78 23.74 -31.51
C LYS A 573 29.32 23.43 -31.15
N GLN A 574 28.60 24.37 -30.52
CA GLN A 574 27.17 24.25 -30.23
C GLN A 574 26.29 24.05 -31.49
N CYS A 575 26.70 24.58 -32.65
CA CYS A 575 25.98 24.41 -33.92
C CYS A 575 26.34 23.12 -34.67
N LEU A 576 27.61 22.70 -34.66
CA LEU A 576 28.10 21.57 -35.45
C LEU A 576 28.05 20.22 -34.72
N LEU A 577 28.22 20.20 -33.40
CA LEU A 577 28.20 18.96 -32.61
C LEU A 577 26.89 18.16 -32.74
N PRO A 578 25.68 18.78 -32.77
CA PRO A 578 24.46 18.03 -33.02
C PRO A 578 24.46 17.29 -34.36
N ALA A 579 24.93 17.93 -35.44
CA ALA A 579 24.98 17.31 -36.77
C ALA A 579 25.95 16.12 -36.81
N LEU A 580 27.15 16.28 -36.22
CA LEU A 580 28.12 15.19 -36.09
C LEU A 580 27.54 14.05 -35.24
N GLY A 581 26.81 14.41 -34.17
CA GLY A 581 26.20 13.50 -33.22
C GLY A 581 25.12 12.60 -33.80
N GLU A 582 24.09 13.19 -34.42
CA GLU A 582 22.99 12.42 -35.00
C GLU A 582 23.47 11.55 -36.16
N LEU A 583 24.46 11.99 -36.96
CA LEU A 583 25.06 11.16 -38.00
C LEU A 583 25.84 9.97 -37.43
N LEU A 584 26.63 10.15 -36.36
CA LEU A 584 27.32 9.04 -35.69
C LEU A 584 26.33 8.04 -35.07
N TYR A 585 25.23 8.52 -34.49
CA TYR A 585 24.19 7.66 -33.93
C TYR A 585 23.40 6.91 -35.02
N LEU A 586 23.08 7.57 -36.15
CA LEU A 586 22.46 6.93 -37.30
C LEU A 586 23.33 5.79 -37.86
N VAL A 587 24.62 6.05 -38.11
CA VAL A 587 25.55 5.03 -38.62
C VAL A 587 25.68 3.84 -37.67
N ALA A 588 25.79 4.09 -36.37
CA ALA A 588 25.83 3.04 -35.34
C ALA A 588 24.53 2.22 -35.27
N SER A 589 23.37 2.87 -35.41
CA SER A 589 22.05 2.22 -35.36
C SER A 589 21.70 1.44 -36.62
N GLU A 590 22.24 1.83 -37.78
CA GLU A 590 22.08 1.11 -39.04
C GLU A 590 23.07 -0.07 -39.18
N GLU A 591 24.23 -0.04 -38.48
CA GLU A 591 25.11 -1.22 -38.35
C GLU A 591 24.43 -2.33 -37.53
N GLU A 592 23.84 -1.98 -36.37
CA GLU A 592 23.20 -2.92 -35.45
C GLU A 592 21.97 -3.65 -36.06
N LYS A 593 21.42 -3.14 -37.18
CA LYS A 593 20.35 -3.77 -37.95
C LYS A 593 20.83 -4.78 -39.02
N LYS A 594 22.13 -4.85 -39.33
CA LYS A 594 22.66 -5.61 -40.46
C LYS A 594 23.41 -6.86 -40.01
N GLU A 595 23.04 -8.02 -40.56
CA GLU A 595 23.63 -9.32 -40.23
C GLU A 595 25.14 -9.44 -40.55
N HIS A 596 25.66 -8.56 -41.43
CA HIS A 596 27.06 -8.54 -41.86
C HIS A 596 27.65 -7.12 -41.70
N PRO A 597 28.27 -6.78 -40.55
CA PRO A 597 28.64 -5.40 -40.20
C PRO A 597 29.96 -4.87 -40.82
N ARG A 598 30.63 -5.62 -41.71
CA ARG A 598 31.99 -5.24 -42.15
C ARG A 598 32.01 -4.13 -43.20
N GLU A 599 32.65 -3.02 -42.83
CA GLU A 599 33.21 -1.97 -43.72
C GLU A 599 32.20 -1.14 -44.55
N TRP A 600 30.97 -0.97 -44.07
CA TRP A 600 29.98 -0.16 -44.80
C TRP A 600 30.27 1.36 -44.80
N LEU A 601 30.70 1.95 -43.67
CA LEU A 601 31.02 3.38 -43.57
C LEU A 601 32.24 3.65 -42.68
N VAL A 602 33.15 4.51 -43.15
CA VAL A 602 34.36 4.89 -42.38
C VAL A 602 34.06 6.12 -41.53
N VAL A 603 34.29 6.01 -40.21
CA VAL A 603 34.31 7.14 -39.27
C VAL A 603 35.77 7.45 -38.89
N PRO A 604 36.27 8.69 -39.08
CA PRO A 604 37.67 9.00 -38.82
C PRO A 604 37.98 9.02 -37.32
N SER A 605 39.14 8.48 -36.91
CA SER A 605 39.66 8.57 -35.53
C SER A 605 39.74 10.02 -35.00
N ALA A 606 39.82 10.97 -35.92
CA ALA A 606 39.73 12.40 -35.68
C ALA A 606 38.43 12.83 -34.95
N ALA A 607 37.30 12.16 -35.20
CA ALA A 607 35.99 12.51 -34.62
C ALA A 607 35.95 12.19 -33.12
N TYR A 608 36.26 10.95 -32.74
CA TYR A 608 36.36 10.53 -31.34
C TYR A 608 37.38 11.40 -30.57
N THR A 609 38.51 11.74 -31.20
CA THR A 609 39.53 12.64 -30.62
C THR A 609 38.98 14.06 -30.35
N VAL A 610 38.14 14.59 -31.25
CA VAL A 610 37.50 15.91 -31.08
C VAL A 610 36.44 15.86 -29.97
N LEU A 611 35.63 14.81 -29.93
CA LEU A 611 34.59 14.62 -28.91
C LEU A 611 35.20 14.43 -27.51
N MET A 612 36.25 13.61 -27.38
CA MET A 612 37.03 13.47 -26.13
C MET A 612 37.61 14.80 -25.64
N ARG A 613 38.03 15.69 -26.55
CA ARG A 613 38.47 17.04 -26.18
C ARG A 613 37.32 17.95 -25.76
N CYS A 614 36.13 17.79 -26.32
CA CYS A 614 34.93 18.55 -25.95
C CYS A 614 34.33 18.18 -24.58
N LEU A 615 34.84 17.12 -23.92
CA LEU A 615 34.48 16.74 -22.55
C LEU A 615 35.45 17.28 -21.47
N ARG A 616 36.55 17.95 -21.86
CA ARG A 616 37.64 18.29 -20.93
C ARG A 616 37.31 19.51 -20.07
N GLU A 617 37.95 19.57 -18.90
CA GLU A 617 37.92 20.74 -18.02
C GLU A 617 38.26 22.04 -18.78
N GLY A 618 37.54 23.12 -18.46
CA GLY A 618 37.65 24.42 -19.11
C GLY A 618 36.77 24.59 -20.36
N GLU A 619 36.11 23.55 -20.86
CA GLU A 619 35.16 23.66 -21.98
C GLU A 619 33.80 24.26 -21.59
N ASP A 620 33.10 24.79 -22.59
CA ASP A 620 31.74 25.34 -22.41
C ASP A 620 30.76 24.25 -21.91
N ARG A 621 29.82 24.63 -21.04
CA ARG A 621 28.90 23.67 -20.40
C ARG A 621 27.93 23.03 -21.39
N VAL A 622 27.50 23.76 -22.42
CA VAL A 622 26.62 23.22 -23.47
C VAL A 622 27.42 22.31 -24.41
N VAL A 623 28.67 22.66 -24.72
CA VAL A 623 29.61 21.81 -25.48
C VAL A 623 29.90 20.49 -24.77
N ASN A 624 30.20 20.53 -23.47
CA ASN A 624 30.37 19.34 -22.62
C ASN A 624 29.11 18.46 -22.63
N HIS A 625 27.92 19.08 -22.54
CA HIS A 625 26.66 18.35 -22.52
C HIS A 625 26.31 17.73 -23.89
N LEU A 626 26.58 18.44 -24.99
CA LEU A 626 26.46 17.88 -26.34
C LEU A 626 27.42 16.70 -26.53
N ALA A 627 28.70 16.84 -26.17
CA ALA A 627 29.68 15.76 -26.30
C ALA A 627 29.30 14.53 -25.45
N ALA A 628 28.88 14.72 -24.20
CA ALA A 628 28.39 13.63 -23.35
C ALA A 628 27.11 12.99 -23.91
N LYS A 629 26.22 13.78 -24.54
CA LYS A 629 24.97 13.30 -25.13
C LYS A 629 25.19 12.47 -26.40
N ILE A 630 26.18 12.83 -27.22
CA ILE A 630 26.58 12.06 -28.40
C ILE A 630 27.04 10.67 -27.97
N ILE A 631 27.86 10.60 -26.93
CA ILE A 631 28.39 9.35 -26.38
C ILE A 631 27.29 8.53 -25.70
N GLU A 632 26.34 9.17 -25.01
CA GLU A 632 25.13 8.51 -24.52
C GLU A 632 24.34 7.85 -25.66
N ASN A 633 24.10 8.56 -26.77
CA ASN A 633 23.33 7.99 -27.87
C ASN A 633 24.09 6.86 -28.58
N VAL A 634 25.33 7.09 -29.03
CA VAL A 634 26.10 6.08 -29.80
C VAL A 634 26.33 4.80 -29.00
N CYS A 635 26.75 4.90 -27.73
CA CYS A 635 26.98 3.74 -26.87
C CYS A 635 25.69 3.05 -26.38
N THR A 636 24.51 3.48 -26.84
CA THR A 636 23.27 2.68 -26.67
C THR A 636 23.32 1.43 -27.54
N THR A 637 23.97 1.52 -28.70
CA THR A 637 24.21 0.40 -29.63
C THR A 637 25.41 -0.44 -29.18
N LEU A 638 25.47 -1.70 -29.60
CA LEU A 638 26.66 -2.57 -29.49
C LEU A 638 27.55 -2.52 -30.74
N SER A 639 27.46 -1.43 -31.51
CA SER A 639 28.20 -1.15 -32.76
C SER A 639 29.73 -1.16 -32.60
N CYS A 640 30.46 -1.32 -33.71
CA CYS A 640 31.90 -1.10 -33.71
C CYS A 640 32.24 0.39 -33.46
N TYR A 641 31.36 1.30 -33.88
CA TYR A 641 31.52 2.75 -33.65
C TYR A 641 31.44 3.13 -32.16
N ALA A 642 30.66 2.42 -31.34
CA ALA A 642 30.66 2.60 -29.89
C ALA A 642 32.02 2.28 -29.25
N GLN A 643 32.77 1.31 -29.81
CA GLN A 643 34.11 0.96 -29.32
C GLN A 643 35.11 2.11 -29.48
N GLY A 644 34.92 3.01 -30.45
CA GLY A 644 35.77 4.18 -30.68
C GLY A 644 35.82 5.20 -29.53
N PHE A 645 34.88 5.12 -28.57
CA PHE A 645 34.89 5.93 -27.35
C PHE A 645 35.55 5.25 -26.14
N ILE A 646 35.82 3.94 -26.22
CA ILE A 646 36.32 3.14 -25.10
C ILE A 646 37.82 3.40 -24.92
N THR A 647 38.15 4.24 -23.96
CA THR A 647 39.53 4.66 -23.63
C THR A 647 39.74 4.66 -22.12
N GLY A 648 40.99 4.56 -21.64
CA GLY A 648 41.29 4.65 -20.21
C GLY A 648 40.94 6.01 -19.56
N GLU A 649 40.68 7.06 -20.36
CA GLU A 649 40.29 8.39 -19.86
C GLU A 649 38.77 8.62 -19.79
N ILE A 650 37.95 7.94 -20.60
CA ILE A 650 36.52 8.31 -20.75
C ILE A 650 35.74 8.22 -19.44
N GLY A 651 35.99 7.18 -18.64
CA GLY A 651 35.36 7.00 -17.33
C GLY A 651 35.64 8.17 -16.38
N PRO A 652 36.91 8.42 -16.05
CA PRO A 652 37.35 9.59 -15.27
C PRO A 652 36.83 10.94 -15.77
N VAL A 653 36.76 11.14 -17.10
CA VAL A 653 36.31 12.41 -17.69
C VAL A 653 34.80 12.60 -17.53
N LEU A 654 33.99 11.57 -17.78
CA LEU A 654 32.54 11.64 -17.53
C LEU A 654 32.23 11.78 -16.04
N TRP A 655 32.99 11.12 -15.17
CA TRP A 655 32.86 11.27 -13.72
C TRP A 655 33.21 12.67 -13.22
N TYR A 656 34.24 13.31 -13.79
CA TYR A 656 34.56 14.71 -13.53
C TYR A 656 33.36 15.62 -13.89
N LEU A 657 32.75 15.44 -15.06
CA LEU A 657 31.56 16.22 -15.47
C LEU A 657 30.34 15.99 -14.56
N PHE A 658 30.16 14.77 -14.05
CA PHE A 658 29.15 14.48 -13.03
C PHE A 658 29.39 15.24 -11.72
N THR A 659 30.62 15.22 -11.20
CA THR A 659 30.97 15.80 -9.90
C THR A 659 31.10 17.32 -9.91
N HIS A 660 31.59 17.91 -11.00
CA HIS A 660 31.92 19.35 -11.08
C HIS A 660 30.86 20.19 -11.83
N SER A 661 29.82 19.56 -12.39
CA SER A 661 28.68 20.27 -12.97
C SER A 661 27.72 20.81 -11.90
N THR A 662 27.14 21.98 -12.15
CA THR A 662 25.99 22.53 -11.39
C THR A 662 24.65 22.34 -12.11
N VAL A 663 24.65 21.60 -13.22
CA VAL A 663 23.47 21.36 -14.08
C VAL A 663 23.13 19.88 -14.04
N ASP A 664 21.99 19.52 -13.43
CA ASP A 664 21.64 18.12 -13.19
C ASP A 664 21.29 17.34 -14.47
N SER A 665 20.81 18.01 -15.53
CA SER A 665 20.64 17.35 -16.83
C SER A 665 21.98 16.89 -17.42
N LEU A 666 23.07 17.66 -17.24
CA LEU A 666 24.42 17.25 -17.59
C LEU A 666 24.94 16.13 -16.67
N LYS A 667 24.72 16.22 -15.35
CA LYS A 667 25.11 15.16 -14.41
C LYS A 667 24.49 13.81 -14.77
N ILE A 668 23.18 13.82 -15.04
CA ILE A 668 22.44 12.63 -15.48
C ILE A 668 23.01 12.12 -16.80
N THR A 669 23.18 12.98 -17.82
CA THR A 669 23.74 12.56 -19.13
C THR A 669 25.15 11.97 -19.01
N ALA A 670 26.03 12.53 -18.18
CA ALA A 670 27.40 12.04 -18.02
C ALA A 670 27.45 10.62 -17.40
N ILE A 671 26.66 10.36 -16.34
CA ILE A 671 26.55 9.02 -15.74
C ILE A 671 25.76 8.05 -16.65
N SER A 672 24.77 8.54 -17.39
CA SER A 672 23.99 7.77 -18.36
C SER A 672 24.85 7.30 -19.56
N ALA A 673 25.78 8.15 -20.01
CA ALA A 673 26.81 7.79 -20.99
C ALA A 673 27.82 6.78 -20.41
N LEU A 674 28.30 7.00 -19.18
CA LEU A 674 29.22 6.08 -18.51
C LEU A 674 28.61 4.69 -18.33
N CYS A 675 27.33 4.60 -17.97
CA CYS A 675 26.59 3.35 -17.82
C CYS A 675 26.50 2.57 -19.13
N ARG A 676 26.30 3.26 -20.25
CA ARG A 676 26.30 2.67 -21.60
C ARG A 676 27.68 2.21 -22.05
N ILE A 677 28.72 3.00 -21.79
CA ILE A 677 30.11 2.56 -22.04
C ILE A 677 30.43 1.31 -21.20
N THR A 678 29.94 1.23 -19.95
CA THR A 678 30.13 0.07 -19.06
C THR A 678 29.45 -1.19 -19.60
N ARG A 679 28.37 -1.07 -20.40
CA ARG A 679 27.75 -2.19 -21.14
C ARG A 679 28.68 -2.75 -22.23
N CYS A 680 29.45 -1.87 -22.88
CA CYS A 680 30.38 -2.26 -23.95
C CYS A 680 31.75 -2.68 -23.42
N SER A 681 32.20 -2.10 -22.31
CA SER A 681 33.44 -2.47 -21.61
C SER A 681 33.36 -2.08 -20.11
N PRO A 682 33.15 -3.04 -19.20
CA PRO A 682 33.03 -2.78 -17.76
C PRO A 682 34.27 -2.12 -17.11
N SER A 683 35.44 -2.21 -17.75
CA SER A 683 36.67 -1.53 -17.31
C SER A 683 36.55 0.00 -17.30
N ALA A 684 35.59 0.58 -18.02
CA ALA A 684 35.32 2.02 -17.98
C ALA A 684 34.90 2.49 -16.57
N PHE A 685 34.03 1.74 -15.86
CA PHE A 685 33.66 2.10 -14.48
C PHE A 685 34.73 1.67 -13.46
N GLN A 686 35.47 0.59 -13.73
CA GLN A 686 36.67 0.22 -12.96
C GLN A 686 37.67 1.39 -12.90
N SER A 687 37.99 2.00 -14.05
CA SER A 687 38.94 3.13 -14.12
C SER A 687 38.49 4.37 -13.33
N VAL A 688 37.19 4.52 -13.06
CA VAL A 688 36.65 5.54 -12.15
C VAL A 688 36.91 5.15 -10.70
N ILE A 689 36.59 3.91 -10.31
CA ILE A 689 36.80 3.42 -8.94
C ILE A 689 38.30 3.43 -8.56
N GLU A 690 39.19 3.12 -9.50
CA GLU A 690 40.65 3.17 -9.32
C GLU A 690 41.18 4.60 -9.16
N LYS A 691 40.67 5.57 -9.94
CA LYS A 691 41.16 6.96 -9.91
C LYS A 691 40.52 7.82 -8.82
N VAL A 692 39.27 7.55 -8.45
CA VAL A 692 38.45 8.38 -7.55
C VAL A 692 38.29 7.73 -6.16
N GLY A 693 38.39 6.41 -6.07
CA GLY A 693 38.22 5.64 -4.83
C GLY A 693 36.77 5.23 -4.57
N LEU A 694 36.59 3.98 -4.09
CA LEU A 694 35.29 3.36 -3.87
C LEU A 694 34.38 4.16 -2.94
N THR A 695 34.88 4.67 -1.82
CA THR A 695 34.10 5.45 -0.83
C THR A 695 33.54 6.76 -1.41
N ALA A 696 34.25 7.42 -2.33
CA ALA A 696 33.74 8.61 -3.01
C ALA A 696 32.61 8.26 -4.02
N VAL A 697 32.72 7.10 -4.68
CA VAL A 697 31.65 6.55 -5.53
C VAL A 697 30.44 6.13 -4.67
N LEU A 698 30.63 5.55 -3.48
CA LEU A 698 29.55 5.18 -2.58
C LEU A 698 28.83 6.39 -1.96
N ASN A 699 29.56 7.42 -1.56
CA ASN A 699 28.94 8.69 -1.13
C ASN A 699 28.12 9.34 -2.26
N SER A 700 28.60 9.25 -3.51
CA SER A 700 27.88 9.73 -4.70
C SER A 700 26.62 8.89 -5.00
N LEU A 701 26.63 7.59 -4.69
CA LEU A 701 25.47 6.71 -4.80
C LEU A 701 24.43 7.02 -3.71
N ALA A 702 24.87 7.18 -2.45
CA ALA A 702 23.99 7.46 -1.32
C ALA A 702 23.27 8.83 -1.44
N THR A 703 23.96 9.84 -1.97
CA THR A 703 23.42 11.23 -2.11
C THR A 703 22.90 11.56 -3.51
N GLY A 704 23.01 10.64 -4.46
CA GLY A 704 22.67 10.88 -5.87
C GLY A 704 21.17 11.03 -6.16
N ILE A 705 20.84 11.79 -7.20
CA ILE A 705 19.47 11.87 -7.75
C ILE A 705 19.06 10.48 -8.28
N CYS A 706 17.79 10.09 -8.13
CA CYS A 706 17.30 8.74 -8.46
C CYS A 706 17.76 8.18 -9.82
N LYS A 707 17.78 8.98 -10.91
CA LYS A 707 18.29 8.47 -12.21
C LYS A 707 19.79 8.17 -12.20
N ILE A 708 20.58 8.92 -11.43
CA ILE A 708 22.02 8.67 -11.23
C ILE A 708 22.19 7.38 -10.40
N GLN A 709 21.41 7.20 -9.32
CA GLN A 709 21.42 5.97 -8.52
C GLN A 709 21.08 4.72 -9.35
N GLN A 710 20.05 4.79 -10.21
CA GLN A 710 19.67 3.71 -11.13
C GLN A 710 20.85 3.30 -12.04
N TYR A 711 21.52 4.27 -12.68
CA TYR A 711 22.67 3.99 -13.54
C TYR A 711 23.88 3.46 -12.75
N MET A 712 24.15 3.98 -11.56
CA MET A 712 25.26 3.50 -10.74
C MET A 712 25.06 2.06 -10.25
N LEU A 713 23.85 1.69 -9.82
CA LEU A 713 23.49 0.30 -9.52
C LEU A 713 23.68 -0.61 -10.74
N THR A 714 23.30 -0.14 -11.93
CA THR A 714 23.50 -0.86 -13.19
C THR A 714 24.98 -1.12 -13.47
N MET A 715 25.84 -0.12 -13.29
CA MET A 715 27.28 -0.25 -13.51
C MET A 715 27.98 -1.16 -12.48
N PHE A 716 27.57 -1.09 -11.21
CA PHE A 716 28.04 -2.05 -10.19
C PHE A 716 27.62 -3.48 -10.55
N SER A 717 26.36 -3.69 -10.96
CA SER A 717 25.87 -5.01 -11.32
C SER A 717 26.57 -5.58 -12.56
N ALA A 718 26.84 -4.74 -13.57
CA ALA A 718 27.64 -5.11 -14.73
C ALA A 718 29.08 -5.52 -14.34
N MET A 719 29.77 -4.72 -13.53
CA MET A 719 31.12 -5.05 -13.06
C MET A 719 31.18 -6.36 -12.27
N LEU A 720 30.25 -6.56 -11.33
CA LEU A 720 30.14 -7.79 -10.53
C LEU A 720 29.90 -9.02 -11.42
N SER A 721 28.99 -8.92 -12.40
CA SER A 721 28.71 -10.00 -13.36
C SER A 721 29.90 -10.40 -14.25
N CYS A 722 30.92 -9.55 -14.35
CA CYS A 722 32.18 -9.80 -15.05
C CYS A 722 33.35 -10.09 -14.09
N GLY A 723 33.10 -10.25 -12.79
CA GLY A 723 34.12 -10.54 -11.78
C GLY A 723 35.07 -9.39 -11.43
N ILE A 724 34.84 -8.17 -11.93
CA ILE A 724 35.77 -7.05 -11.74
C ILE A 724 35.60 -6.44 -10.34
N HIS A 725 36.72 -6.32 -9.61
CA HIS A 725 36.77 -5.94 -8.19
C HIS A 725 35.88 -6.82 -7.26
N LEU A 726 35.44 -7.99 -7.71
CA LEU A 726 34.50 -8.87 -7.02
C LEU A 726 34.88 -9.10 -5.55
N GLN A 727 36.10 -9.58 -5.29
CA GLN A 727 36.63 -9.82 -3.93
C GLN A 727 36.66 -8.57 -3.04
N ARG A 728 36.86 -7.37 -3.61
CA ARG A 728 36.90 -6.11 -2.86
C ARG A 728 35.49 -5.66 -2.46
N LEU A 729 34.55 -5.66 -3.41
CA LEU A 729 33.17 -5.21 -3.17
C LEU A 729 32.41 -6.14 -2.22
N ILE A 730 32.68 -7.44 -2.29
CA ILE A 730 32.06 -8.48 -1.46
C ILE A 730 32.43 -8.38 0.03
N GLN A 731 33.62 -7.87 0.35
CA GLN A 731 34.11 -7.75 1.74
C GLN A 731 33.77 -6.39 2.36
N GLU A 732 33.32 -5.42 1.55
CA GLU A 732 33.13 -4.03 1.95
C GLU A 732 31.78 -3.81 2.64
N LYS A 733 31.78 -3.66 3.97
CA LYS A 733 30.54 -3.49 4.76
C LYS A 733 29.82 -2.17 4.42
N GLU A 734 30.55 -1.13 4.04
CA GLU A 734 29.97 0.14 3.55
C GLU A 734 29.21 -0.05 2.22
N PHE A 735 29.66 -0.97 1.36
CA PHE A 735 28.99 -1.29 0.10
C PHE A 735 27.60 -1.88 0.38
N VAL A 736 27.54 -3.01 1.10
CA VAL A 736 26.28 -3.74 1.39
C VAL A 736 25.26 -2.87 2.13
N THR A 737 25.70 -2.12 3.16
CA THR A 737 24.82 -1.22 3.91
C THR A 737 24.36 0.00 3.10
N THR A 738 25.12 0.43 2.09
CA THR A 738 24.69 1.48 1.16
C THR A 738 23.69 0.95 0.14
N ILE A 739 23.89 -0.24 -0.42
CA ILE A 739 22.91 -0.86 -1.33
C ILE A 739 21.59 -1.16 -0.58
N THR A 740 21.65 -1.66 0.66
CA THR A 740 20.44 -1.98 1.44
C THR A 740 19.62 -0.72 1.75
N ARG A 741 20.25 0.43 2.06
CA ARG A 741 19.54 1.72 2.22
C ARG A 741 18.81 2.18 0.95
N LEU A 742 19.27 1.81 -0.25
CA LEU A 742 18.57 2.15 -1.50
C LEU A 742 17.24 1.40 -1.68
N LEU A 743 16.98 0.35 -0.88
CA LEU A 743 15.68 -0.30 -0.80
C LEU A 743 14.60 0.60 -0.16
N GLU A 744 14.96 1.72 0.45
CA GLU A 744 14.01 2.77 0.89
C GLU A 744 13.51 3.64 -0.27
N SER A 745 14.14 3.54 -1.46
CA SER A 745 13.82 4.40 -2.61
C SER A 745 12.39 4.21 -3.13
N PRO A 746 11.65 5.30 -3.45
CA PRO A 746 10.32 5.20 -4.04
C PRO A 746 10.32 4.58 -5.45
N SER A 747 11.46 4.58 -6.15
CA SER A 747 11.58 4.02 -7.51
C SER A 747 11.72 2.50 -7.50
N THR A 748 10.77 1.80 -8.13
CA THR A 748 10.79 0.34 -8.28
C THR A 748 12.05 -0.16 -8.98
N PHE A 749 12.51 0.53 -10.03
CA PHE A 749 13.77 0.22 -10.73
C PHE A 749 15.02 0.35 -9.83
N ILE A 750 15.05 1.27 -8.86
CA ILE A 750 16.16 1.37 -7.92
C ILE A 750 16.14 0.18 -6.96
N ARG A 751 14.97 -0.15 -6.40
CA ARG A 751 14.83 -1.29 -5.48
C ARG A 751 15.17 -2.62 -6.17
N ALA A 752 14.64 -2.83 -7.38
CA ALA A 752 14.92 -4.01 -8.21
C ALA A 752 16.43 -4.19 -8.49
N LYS A 753 17.14 -3.11 -8.83
CA LYS A 753 18.59 -3.16 -9.09
C LYS A 753 19.42 -3.25 -7.81
N ALA A 754 18.95 -2.71 -6.68
CA ALA A 754 19.57 -2.93 -5.38
C ALA A 754 19.45 -4.40 -4.95
N PHE A 755 18.28 -5.03 -5.12
CA PHE A 755 18.11 -6.48 -4.94
C PHE A 755 19.03 -7.30 -5.88
N LEU A 756 19.17 -6.90 -7.15
CA LEU A 756 20.06 -7.58 -8.12
C LEU A 756 21.54 -7.49 -7.73
N VAL A 757 22.00 -6.33 -7.23
CA VAL A 757 23.37 -6.15 -6.70
C VAL A 757 23.58 -6.92 -5.39
N LEU A 758 22.59 -6.96 -4.49
CA LEU A 758 22.67 -7.78 -3.28
C LEU A 758 22.74 -9.28 -3.61
N LEU A 759 21.92 -9.76 -4.55
CA LEU A 759 21.98 -11.14 -5.04
C LEU A 759 23.40 -11.51 -5.51
N GLN A 760 24.04 -10.64 -6.31
CA GLN A 760 25.41 -10.86 -6.78
C GLN A 760 26.44 -10.91 -5.63
N VAL A 761 26.30 -10.10 -4.59
CA VAL A 761 27.17 -10.19 -3.40
C VAL A 761 26.92 -11.50 -2.63
N LEU A 762 25.65 -11.90 -2.48
CA LEU A 762 25.22 -13.05 -1.67
C LEU A 762 25.51 -14.41 -2.34
N ILE A 763 25.54 -14.47 -3.68
CA ILE A 763 26.02 -15.66 -4.43
C ILE A 763 27.50 -15.95 -4.14
N ASN A 764 28.29 -14.92 -3.81
CA ASN A 764 29.74 -15.07 -3.61
C ASN A 764 30.20 -14.91 -2.15
N ASN A 765 29.33 -14.50 -1.21
CA ASN A 765 29.65 -14.50 0.22
C ASN A 765 28.40 -14.61 1.13
N ARG A 766 28.30 -15.76 1.81
CA ARG A 766 27.26 -16.04 2.83
C ARG A 766 27.27 -15.08 4.02
N GLU A 767 28.44 -14.60 4.48
CA GLU A 767 28.55 -13.75 5.67
C GLU A 767 27.84 -12.40 5.50
N MET A 768 27.72 -11.92 4.26
CA MET A 768 26.99 -10.67 3.96
C MET A 768 25.48 -10.83 4.07
N LEU A 769 24.95 -12.06 4.16
CA LEU A 769 23.54 -12.30 4.45
C LEU A 769 23.19 -11.86 5.88
N LEU A 770 24.04 -12.16 6.87
CA LEU A 770 23.86 -11.67 8.25
C LEU A 770 23.82 -10.13 8.29
N LEU A 771 24.80 -9.48 7.66
CA LEU A 771 24.87 -8.01 7.60
C LEU A 771 23.62 -7.42 6.92
N SER A 772 23.13 -8.07 5.87
CA SER A 772 21.92 -7.64 5.15
C SER A 772 20.65 -7.82 5.99
N CYS A 773 20.51 -8.95 6.69
CA CYS A 773 19.38 -9.19 7.61
C CYS A 773 19.38 -8.20 8.77
N GLN A 774 20.54 -7.94 9.39
CA GLN A 774 20.73 -6.89 10.41
C GLN A 774 20.39 -5.49 9.85
N ALA A 775 20.70 -5.22 8.58
CA ALA A 775 20.30 -4.01 7.85
C ALA A 775 18.83 -4.04 7.35
N ARG A 776 17.98 -4.91 7.91
CA ARG A 776 16.53 -5.02 7.66
C ARG A 776 16.14 -5.50 6.25
N LEU A 777 17.02 -6.20 5.52
CA LEU A 777 16.74 -6.73 4.17
C LEU A 777 15.41 -7.50 4.10
N VAL A 778 15.14 -8.37 5.07
CA VAL A 778 13.92 -9.21 5.10
C VAL A 778 12.65 -8.36 5.05
N MET A 779 12.57 -7.30 5.87
CA MET A 779 11.44 -6.36 5.88
C MET A 779 11.25 -5.68 4.52
N TYR A 780 12.32 -5.37 3.79
CA TYR A 780 12.23 -4.82 2.44
C TYR A 780 11.76 -5.85 1.41
N ILE A 781 12.19 -7.11 1.54
CA ILE A 781 11.70 -8.23 0.72
C ILE A 781 10.19 -8.44 0.94
N GLU A 782 9.71 -8.43 2.19
CA GLU A 782 8.28 -8.56 2.49
C GLU A 782 7.46 -7.40 1.94
N ARG A 783 7.92 -6.16 2.14
CA ARG A 783 7.23 -4.94 1.70
C ARG A 783 7.06 -4.90 0.17
N ASP A 784 8.04 -5.35 -0.60
CA ASP A 784 7.92 -5.41 -2.07
C ASP A 784 7.28 -6.70 -2.56
N SER A 785 7.42 -7.85 -1.88
CA SER A 785 6.73 -9.09 -2.23
C SER A 785 5.21 -8.97 -2.11
N ARG A 786 4.71 -8.26 -1.07
CA ARG A 786 3.29 -7.87 -0.95
C ARG A 786 2.80 -6.96 -2.09
N LYS A 787 3.68 -6.44 -2.95
CA LYS A 787 3.35 -5.60 -4.13
C LYS A 787 3.58 -6.31 -5.47
N THR A 788 4.18 -7.50 -5.48
CA THR A 788 4.39 -8.30 -6.70
C THR A 788 3.49 -9.52 -6.77
N THR A 789 2.72 -9.84 -5.72
CA THR A 789 1.64 -10.83 -5.76
C THR A 789 0.65 -10.52 -6.91
N PRO A 790 0.21 -11.53 -7.68
CA PRO A 790 -0.48 -11.31 -8.96
C PRO A 790 -1.91 -10.78 -8.78
N GLY A 791 -2.07 -9.45 -8.84
CA GLY A 791 -3.36 -8.76 -8.68
C GLY A 791 -3.48 -7.49 -9.53
N LYS A 792 -3.84 -7.67 -10.81
CA LYS A 792 -4.18 -6.65 -11.83
C LYS A 792 -3.03 -5.71 -12.28
N GLU A 793 -3.04 -5.41 -13.58
CA GLU A 793 -2.10 -4.55 -14.33
C GLU A 793 -0.60 -4.65 -13.97
N GLN A 794 0.11 -5.57 -14.64
CA GLN A 794 1.57 -5.61 -14.65
C GLN A 794 2.16 -4.35 -15.32
N GLN A 795 2.39 -3.30 -14.54
CA GLN A 795 3.34 -2.26 -14.93
C GLN A 795 4.73 -2.89 -15.06
N SER A 796 5.43 -2.70 -16.18
CA SER A 796 6.70 -3.40 -16.47
C SER A 796 7.79 -3.19 -15.41
N GLY A 797 7.78 -2.07 -14.70
CA GLY A 797 8.66 -1.82 -13.55
C GLY A 797 8.36 -2.68 -12.31
N ASN A 798 7.13 -3.18 -12.16
CA ASN A 798 6.75 -4.14 -11.10
C ASN A 798 7.07 -5.58 -11.51
N GLU A 799 6.89 -5.92 -12.80
CA GLU A 799 7.32 -7.22 -13.34
C GLU A 799 8.84 -7.41 -13.20
N TYR A 800 9.62 -6.38 -13.56
CA TYR A 800 11.07 -6.34 -13.35
C TYR A 800 11.46 -6.45 -11.87
N LEU A 801 10.73 -5.76 -10.98
CA LEU A 801 10.93 -5.87 -9.54
C LEU A 801 10.67 -7.29 -9.03
N SER A 802 9.60 -7.96 -9.49
CA SER A 802 9.33 -9.36 -9.13
C SER A 802 10.46 -10.27 -9.59
N LYS A 803 10.87 -10.20 -10.87
CA LYS A 803 11.95 -11.06 -11.40
C LYS A 803 13.25 -10.94 -10.58
N CYS A 804 13.67 -9.72 -10.21
CA CYS A 804 14.84 -9.54 -9.34
C CYS A 804 14.61 -10.05 -7.90
N LEU A 805 13.41 -9.88 -7.36
CA LEU A 805 13.05 -10.28 -5.99
C LEU A 805 12.89 -11.79 -5.85
N ASP A 806 12.25 -12.45 -6.81
CA ASP A 806 12.02 -13.89 -6.83
C ASP A 806 13.33 -14.67 -6.96
N LEU A 807 14.30 -14.18 -7.75
CA LEU A 807 15.66 -14.74 -7.79
C LEU A 807 16.39 -14.59 -6.44
N LEU A 808 16.26 -13.43 -5.78
CA LEU A 808 16.86 -13.21 -4.46
C LEU A 808 16.24 -14.10 -3.37
N ILE A 809 14.91 -14.23 -3.35
CA ILE A 809 14.20 -15.13 -2.43
C ILE A 809 14.61 -16.59 -2.71
N TYR A 810 14.68 -17.00 -3.98
CA TYR A 810 15.11 -18.35 -4.37
C TYR A 810 16.53 -18.65 -3.85
N HIS A 811 17.49 -17.75 -4.09
CA HIS A 811 18.87 -17.92 -3.61
C HIS A 811 18.94 -18.05 -2.09
N ILE A 812 18.30 -17.14 -1.34
CA ILE A 812 18.29 -17.16 0.13
C ILE A 812 17.68 -18.45 0.69
N VAL A 813 16.64 -19.01 0.05
CA VAL A 813 16.04 -20.29 0.45
C VAL A 813 16.98 -21.48 0.17
N GLN A 814 17.76 -21.46 -0.91
CA GLN A 814 18.74 -22.52 -1.22
C GLN A 814 19.99 -22.47 -0.30
N GLU A 815 20.40 -21.29 0.16
CA GLU A 815 21.57 -21.15 1.04
C GLU A 815 21.32 -21.59 2.49
N LEU A 816 20.08 -21.49 2.99
CA LEU A 816 19.77 -21.73 4.40
C LEU A 816 20.05 -23.17 4.89
N PRO A 817 19.72 -24.26 4.16
CA PRO A 817 20.12 -25.61 4.54
C PRO A 817 21.65 -25.75 4.68
N GLY A 818 22.41 -25.05 3.84
CA GLY A 818 23.87 -24.96 3.96
C GLY A 818 24.32 -24.27 5.25
N ILE A 819 23.72 -23.13 5.60
CA ILE A 819 24.01 -22.40 6.85
C ILE A 819 23.70 -23.24 8.08
N LEU A 820 22.53 -23.90 8.12
CA LEU A 820 22.15 -24.77 9.24
C LEU A 820 23.05 -26.00 9.34
N GLY A 821 23.42 -26.60 8.20
CA GLY A 821 24.41 -27.69 8.13
C GLY A 821 25.80 -27.26 8.61
N ASP A 822 26.28 -26.08 8.25
CA ASP A 822 27.58 -25.54 8.71
C ASP A 822 27.59 -25.33 10.25
N ILE A 823 26.49 -24.84 10.82
CA ILE A 823 26.28 -24.72 12.27
C ILE A 823 26.28 -26.10 12.95
N LEU A 824 25.47 -27.04 12.45
CA LEU A 824 25.36 -28.40 13.01
C LEU A 824 26.69 -29.16 12.93
N ASN A 825 27.43 -29.04 11.82
CA ASN A 825 28.76 -29.64 11.67
C ASN A 825 29.77 -29.07 12.67
N ALA A 826 29.75 -27.75 12.90
CA ALA A 826 30.62 -27.10 13.88
C ALA A 826 30.35 -27.62 15.31
N LEU A 827 29.07 -27.67 15.71
CA LEU A 827 28.62 -28.19 17.01
C LEU A 827 28.92 -29.69 17.18
N THR A 828 28.60 -30.51 16.17
CA THR A 828 28.87 -31.96 16.16
C THR A 828 30.35 -32.26 16.42
N SER A 829 31.26 -31.46 15.86
CA SER A 829 32.71 -31.65 16.07
C SER A 829 33.14 -31.47 17.55
N VAL A 830 32.38 -30.70 18.32
CA VAL A 830 32.68 -30.29 19.70
C VAL A 830 31.85 -31.04 20.75
N SER A 831 30.77 -31.71 20.36
CA SER A 831 29.89 -32.50 21.22
C SER A 831 30.65 -33.41 22.20
N GLY A 832 30.28 -33.35 23.49
CA GLY A 832 30.89 -34.12 24.57
C GLY A 832 32.30 -33.68 24.98
N ARG A 833 32.77 -32.50 24.51
CA ARG A 833 34.10 -31.95 24.87
C ARG A 833 33.96 -30.71 25.74
N LYS A 834 34.77 -30.68 26.81
CA LYS A 834 34.88 -29.51 27.70
C LYS A 834 35.91 -28.46 27.21
N HIS A 835 36.79 -28.84 26.29
CA HIS A 835 37.84 -27.96 25.75
C HIS A 835 37.96 -28.16 24.21
N PRO A 836 37.34 -27.29 23.40
CA PRO A 836 37.48 -27.33 21.94
C PRO A 836 38.90 -26.98 21.48
N SER A 837 39.38 -27.56 20.39
CA SER A 837 40.70 -27.18 19.83
C SER A 837 40.66 -25.79 19.20
N THR A 838 41.83 -25.16 18.99
CA THR A 838 41.93 -23.83 18.36
C THR A 838 41.32 -23.78 16.95
N LEU A 839 41.36 -24.88 16.20
CA LEU A 839 40.70 -25.00 14.89
C LEU A 839 39.16 -25.02 15.05
N GLN A 840 38.65 -25.76 16.03
CA GLN A 840 37.22 -25.86 16.31
C GLN A 840 36.65 -24.56 16.88
N ALA A 841 37.38 -23.92 17.80
CA ALA A 841 37.04 -22.59 18.31
C ALA A 841 37.01 -21.53 17.20
N LYS A 842 37.88 -21.65 16.17
CA LYS A 842 37.79 -20.80 14.98
C LYS A 842 36.55 -21.11 14.15
N GLN A 843 36.23 -22.38 13.90
CA GLN A 843 35.04 -22.78 13.14
C GLN A 843 33.74 -22.30 13.81
N LEU A 844 33.59 -22.52 15.12
CA LEU A 844 32.44 -22.03 15.90
C LEU A 844 32.28 -20.50 15.78
N LYS A 845 33.38 -19.73 15.82
CA LYS A 845 33.36 -18.26 15.66
C LYS A 845 32.97 -17.77 14.27
N MET A 846 33.04 -18.62 13.24
CA MET A 846 32.54 -18.30 11.90
C MET A 846 31.08 -18.73 11.71
N CYS A 847 30.73 -19.94 12.16
CA CYS A 847 29.42 -20.54 11.88
C CYS A 847 28.30 -20.03 12.81
N LEU A 848 28.53 -19.97 14.12
CA LEU A 848 27.47 -19.66 15.09
C LEU A 848 26.83 -18.26 14.92
N PRO A 849 27.58 -17.18 14.57
CA PRO A 849 26.98 -15.88 14.30
C PRO A 849 26.00 -15.84 13.12
N MET A 850 25.87 -16.92 12.34
CA MET A 850 24.83 -17.02 11.30
C MET A 850 23.45 -17.42 11.85
N MET A 851 23.32 -17.89 13.11
CA MET A 851 22.03 -18.32 13.66
C MET A 851 20.93 -17.24 13.63
N PRO A 852 21.21 -15.93 13.84
CA PRO A 852 20.21 -14.88 13.65
C PRO A 852 19.64 -14.78 12.22
N VAL A 853 20.35 -15.27 11.20
CA VAL A 853 19.79 -15.37 9.84
C VAL A 853 18.61 -16.36 9.81
N VAL A 854 18.72 -17.48 10.53
CA VAL A 854 17.64 -18.48 10.64
C VAL A 854 16.42 -17.82 11.29
N LEU A 855 16.60 -17.12 12.41
CA LEU A 855 15.54 -16.37 13.09
C LEU A 855 14.89 -15.32 12.17
N HIS A 856 15.68 -14.51 11.46
CA HIS A 856 15.17 -13.48 10.56
C HIS A 856 14.40 -14.04 9.36
N LEU A 857 14.71 -15.24 8.88
CA LEU A 857 13.98 -15.88 7.78
C LEU A 857 12.72 -16.63 8.28
N VAL A 858 12.79 -17.27 9.45
CA VAL A 858 11.64 -17.97 10.06
C VAL A 858 10.61 -17.00 10.64
N THR A 859 11.00 -15.80 11.05
CA THR A 859 10.05 -14.72 11.43
C THR A 859 9.29 -14.12 10.24
N SER A 860 9.74 -14.36 9.00
CA SER A 860 9.17 -13.73 7.80
C SER A 860 8.06 -14.54 7.13
N GLN A 861 6.95 -13.88 6.78
CA GLN A 861 5.83 -14.49 6.06
C GLN A 861 6.16 -14.94 4.63
N VAL A 862 7.19 -14.37 3.99
CA VAL A 862 7.61 -14.73 2.62
C VAL A 862 8.49 -15.98 2.62
N PHE A 863 9.32 -16.11 3.66
CA PHE A 863 10.37 -17.12 3.76
C PHE A 863 9.93 -18.35 4.55
N ARG A 864 9.27 -18.18 5.71
CA ARG A 864 8.78 -19.26 6.58
C ARG A 864 8.09 -20.43 5.83
N PRO A 865 7.06 -20.23 4.98
CA PRO A 865 6.39 -21.34 4.29
C PRO A 865 7.22 -21.97 3.14
N ARG A 866 8.40 -21.42 2.82
CA ARG A 866 9.36 -22.00 1.86
C ARG A 866 10.53 -22.71 2.56
N ILE A 867 10.62 -22.62 3.89
CA ILE A 867 11.79 -23.00 4.70
C ILE A 867 11.43 -24.05 5.76
N VAL A 868 10.30 -23.85 6.47
CA VAL A 868 9.84 -24.79 7.50
C VAL A 868 9.32 -26.03 6.79
N THR A 869 10.21 -27.01 6.67
CA THR A 869 10.06 -28.31 6.02
C THR A 869 10.41 -29.41 7.02
N GLU A 870 10.08 -30.66 6.68
CA GLU A 870 10.45 -31.83 7.48
C GLU A 870 11.96 -31.92 7.75
N GLU A 871 12.80 -31.70 6.72
CA GLU A 871 14.26 -31.67 6.85
C GLU A 871 14.75 -30.52 7.74
N PHE A 872 14.14 -29.33 7.63
CA PHE A 872 14.43 -28.21 8.53
C PHE A 872 14.10 -28.59 9.98
N LEU A 873 12.93 -29.16 10.25
CA LEU A 873 12.50 -29.54 11.61
C LEU A 873 13.37 -30.66 12.20
N PHE A 874 13.81 -31.63 11.40
CA PHE A 874 14.76 -32.67 11.82
C PHE A 874 16.13 -32.10 12.21
N ASN A 875 16.71 -31.26 11.34
CA ASN A 875 17.96 -30.55 11.61
C ASN A 875 17.83 -29.61 12.83
N TYR A 876 16.66 -29.01 13.02
CA TYR A 876 16.35 -28.15 14.15
C TYR A 876 16.21 -28.92 15.48
N GLY A 877 15.58 -30.09 15.48
CA GLY A 877 15.58 -31.02 16.62
C GLY A 877 16.98 -31.50 17.01
N THR A 878 17.86 -31.66 16.01
CA THR A 878 19.29 -31.93 16.23
C THR A 878 20.00 -30.73 16.89
N LEU A 879 19.65 -29.48 16.51
CA LEU A 879 20.17 -28.27 17.14
C LEU A 879 19.74 -28.15 18.62
N LEU A 880 18.47 -28.43 18.94
CA LEU A 880 17.98 -28.45 20.32
C LEU A 880 18.67 -29.53 21.18
N ASN A 881 19.02 -30.68 20.59
CA ASN A 881 19.82 -31.70 21.26
C ASN A 881 21.24 -31.23 21.64
N PHE A 882 21.86 -30.33 20.86
CA PHE A 882 23.11 -29.69 21.28
C PHE A 882 22.91 -28.70 22.43
N ILE A 883 21.81 -27.93 22.44
CA ILE A 883 21.49 -27.02 23.55
C ILE A 883 21.32 -27.80 24.86
N ARG A 884 20.62 -28.94 24.82
CA ARG A 884 20.50 -29.90 25.94
C ARG A 884 21.86 -30.38 26.46
N SER A 885 22.82 -30.65 25.57
CA SER A 885 24.20 -31.06 25.92
C SER A 885 25.08 -29.91 26.46
N ILE A 886 24.67 -28.65 26.22
CA ILE A 886 25.33 -27.46 26.78
C ILE A 886 24.80 -27.18 28.20
N ASP A 887 23.48 -27.20 28.40
CA ASP A 887 22.87 -27.04 29.73
C ASP A 887 23.26 -28.17 30.70
N SER A 888 23.36 -29.42 30.24
CA SER A 888 23.84 -30.54 31.07
C SER A 888 25.34 -30.50 31.39
N GLY A 889 26.10 -29.57 30.81
CA GLY A 889 27.54 -29.42 31.04
C GLY A 889 28.43 -30.53 30.44
N GLU A 890 27.88 -31.34 29.53
CA GLU A 890 28.63 -32.30 28.70
C GLU A 890 29.55 -31.56 27.71
N THR A 891 29.02 -30.50 27.08
CA THR A 891 29.67 -29.73 26.01
C THR A 891 29.87 -28.28 26.45
N ASN A 892 31.11 -27.81 26.65
CA ASN A 892 31.38 -26.41 27.01
C ASN A 892 31.80 -25.59 25.79
N LEU A 893 31.00 -24.57 25.44
CA LEU A 893 31.31 -23.61 24.39
C LEU A 893 32.03 -22.36 24.91
N ASP A 894 31.76 -21.93 26.15
CA ASP A 894 32.21 -20.65 26.71
C ASP A 894 33.74 -20.49 26.66
N GLY A 895 34.48 -21.56 26.93
CA GLY A 895 35.95 -21.58 26.85
C GLY A 895 36.51 -21.40 25.43
N ALA A 896 35.68 -21.52 24.39
CA ALA A 896 36.05 -21.31 22.99
C ALA A 896 35.50 -20.00 22.42
N ILE A 897 34.21 -19.70 22.63
CA ILE A 897 33.52 -18.55 22.02
C ILE A 897 33.24 -17.38 22.98
N GLY A 898 33.25 -17.62 24.30
CA GLY A 898 32.83 -16.67 25.33
C GLY A 898 31.34 -16.84 25.70
N PRO A 899 30.96 -16.67 26.98
CA PRO A 899 29.62 -17.03 27.47
C PRO A 899 28.48 -16.25 26.82
N ALA A 900 28.70 -14.98 26.43
CA ALA A 900 27.70 -14.19 25.74
C ALA A 900 27.31 -14.79 24.36
N ALA A 901 28.23 -15.48 23.67
CA ALA A 901 27.97 -16.05 22.36
C ALA A 901 27.32 -17.44 22.43
N SER A 902 27.49 -18.19 23.52
CA SER A 902 26.71 -19.40 23.81
C SER A 902 25.30 -19.05 24.27
N GLU A 903 25.14 -18.02 25.11
CA GLU A 903 23.84 -17.48 25.51
C GLU A 903 23.05 -16.95 24.29
N GLU A 904 23.68 -16.13 23.44
CA GLU A 904 23.07 -15.61 22.21
C GLU A 904 22.63 -16.74 21.26
N LEU A 905 23.44 -17.79 21.09
CA LEU A 905 23.08 -18.97 20.30
C LEU A 905 21.81 -19.65 20.85
N ILE A 906 21.75 -19.90 22.15
CA ILE A 906 20.63 -20.59 22.79
C ILE A 906 19.35 -19.75 22.71
N LYS A 907 19.44 -18.46 23.05
CA LYS A 907 18.34 -17.49 22.98
C LYS A 907 17.80 -17.31 21.57
N THR A 908 18.69 -17.13 20.59
CA THR A 908 18.32 -17.02 19.16
C THR A 908 17.67 -18.29 18.66
N THR A 909 18.16 -19.47 19.10
CA THR A 909 17.53 -20.75 18.77
C THR A 909 16.13 -20.80 19.37
N LEU A 910 15.95 -20.74 20.69
CA LEU A 910 14.61 -20.88 21.30
C LEU A 910 13.58 -19.87 20.72
N ALA A 911 13.97 -18.62 20.45
CA ALA A 911 13.14 -17.63 19.76
C ALA A 911 12.84 -17.98 18.29
N THR A 912 13.72 -18.70 17.59
CA THR A 912 13.45 -19.24 16.25
C THR A 912 12.33 -20.26 16.29
N PHE A 913 12.23 -21.08 17.35
CA PHE A 913 11.12 -22.02 17.50
C PHE A 913 9.81 -21.32 17.86
N GLU A 914 9.85 -20.29 18.71
CA GLU A 914 8.68 -19.42 19.00
C GLU A 914 8.10 -18.82 17.71
N ALA A 915 8.96 -18.39 16.78
CA ALA A 915 8.55 -17.90 15.46
C ALA A 915 7.97 -18.99 14.52
N VAL A 916 8.02 -20.27 14.92
CA VAL A 916 7.30 -21.40 14.28
C VAL A 916 6.02 -21.76 15.06
N THR A 917 6.02 -21.76 16.40
CA THR A 917 4.81 -22.09 17.22
C THR A 917 3.65 -21.13 16.92
N GLN A 918 3.96 -19.87 16.62
CA GLN A 918 2.99 -18.87 16.16
C GLN A 918 2.28 -19.20 14.83
N HIS A 919 2.66 -20.28 14.11
CA HIS A 919 2.09 -20.64 12.81
C HIS A 919 1.70 -22.14 12.72
N PRO A 920 0.58 -22.55 13.36
CA PRO A 920 0.18 -23.95 13.55
C PRO A 920 0.20 -24.87 12.32
N VAL A 921 -0.21 -24.35 11.16
CA VAL A 921 -0.34 -25.11 9.90
C VAL A 921 0.97 -25.77 9.46
N LEU A 922 2.12 -25.19 9.84
CA LEU A 922 3.46 -25.69 9.46
C LEU A 922 4.01 -26.77 10.40
N LEU A 923 3.49 -26.85 11.62
CA LEU A 923 3.82 -27.92 12.59
C LEU A 923 2.90 -29.12 12.39
N THR A 924 1.61 -28.87 12.19
CA THR A 924 0.59 -29.91 11.94
C THR A 924 0.88 -30.71 10.66
N SER A 925 1.43 -30.09 9.61
CA SER A 925 1.85 -30.78 8.38
C SER A 925 3.07 -31.71 8.54
N HIS A 926 3.82 -31.61 9.65
CA HIS A 926 5.04 -32.37 9.92
C HIS A 926 5.06 -32.97 11.34
N ARG A 927 3.87 -33.27 11.89
CA ARG A 927 3.65 -33.66 13.28
C ARG A 927 4.58 -34.75 13.80
N THR A 928 4.77 -35.84 13.05
CA THR A 928 5.63 -36.96 13.43
C THR A 928 7.07 -36.52 13.73
N THR A 929 7.60 -35.61 12.94
CA THR A 929 8.98 -35.10 13.08
C THR A 929 9.10 -34.10 14.22
N VAL A 930 8.02 -33.38 14.55
CA VAL A 930 7.94 -32.56 15.77
C VAL A 930 7.94 -33.46 17.01
N GLU A 931 7.10 -34.50 17.03
CA GLU A 931 6.99 -35.46 18.14
C GLU A 931 8.28 -36.25 18.38
N ASP A 932 8.91 -36.79 17.32
CA ASP A 932 10.10 -37.65 17.46
C ASP A 932 11.42 -36.88 17.61
N CYS A 933 11.53 -35.64 17.11
CA CYS A 933 12.82 -34.91 17.09
C CYS A 933 12.83 -33.58 17.86
N VAL A 934 11.69 -32.92 18.10
CA VAL A 934 11.63 -31.56 18.65
C VAL A 934 11.12 -31.51 20.09
N LEU A 935 10.08 -32.30 20.42
CA LEU A 935 9.52 -32.32 21.77
C LEU A 935 10.46 -32.97 22.82
N PRO A 936 11.16 -34.10 22.58
CA PRO A 936 12.00 -34.72 23.61
C PRO A 936 13.16 -33.82 24.08
N PRO A 937 13.85 -33.06 23.21
CA PRO A 937 14.80 -32.04 23.66
C PRO A 937 14.18 -30.93 24.51
N LEU A 938 12.98 -30.43 24.16
CA LEU A 938 12.30 -29.39 24.93
C LEU A 938 11.89 -29.89 26.32
N VAL A 939 11.32 -31.10 26.42
CA VAL A 939 11.01 -31.76 27.70
C VAL A 939 12.26 -31.91 28.57
N SER A 940 13.41 -32.26 27.97
CA SER A 940 14.67 -32.32 28.71
C SER A 940 15.18 -30.95 29.18
N LEU A 941 14.90 -29.87 28.45
CA LEU A 941 15.33 -28.50 28.82
C LEU A 941 14.45 -27.87 29.91
N VAL A 942 13.22 -28.34 30.13
CA VAL A 942 12.41 -27.97 31.32
C VAL A 942 13.09 -28.45 32.62
N HIS A 943 13.90 -29.50 32.56
CA HIS A 943 14.67 -30.01 33.70
C HIS A 943 16.07 -29.35 33.84
N GLY A 944 16.35 -28.33 33.04
CA GLY A 944 17.65 -27.67 33.00
C GLY A 944 17.97 -26.81 34.21
N GLN A 945 19.27 -26.52 34.41
CA GLN A 945 19.73 -25.71 35.54
C GLN A 945 19.46 -24.21 35.33
N ASN A 946 19.39 -23.75 34.09
CA ASN A 946 19.11 -22.35 33.78
C ASN A 946 17.60 -22.05 33.88
N VAL A 947 17.23 -21.18 34.83
CA VAL A 947 15.84 -20.78 35.09
C VAL A 947 15.18 -20.13 33.86
N GLU A 948 15.91 -19.32 33.08
CA GLU A 948 15.37 -18.68 31.88
C GLU A 948 15.10 -19.70 30.77
N TRP A 949 16.04 -20.63 30.53
CA TRP A 949 15.88 -21.65 29.49
C TRP A 949 14.79 -22.66 29.85
N ARG A 950 14.66 -23.01 31.14
CA ARG A 950 13.54 -23.79 31.67
C ARG A 950 12.20 -23.10 31.43
N LEU A 951 12.08 -21.83 31.81
CA LEU A 951 10.86 -21.04 31.61
C LEU A 951 10.46 -20.96 30.14
N PHE A 952 11.43 -20.65 29.26
CA PHE A 952 11.19 -20.52 27.83
C PHE A 952 10.84 -21.86 27.17
N SER A 953 11.50 -22.95 27.56
CA SER A 953 11.21 -24.31 27.06
C SER A 953 9.85 -24.80 27.52
N LEU A 954 9.47 -24.53 28.77
CA LEU A 954 8.14 -24.86 29.33
C LEU A 954 7.03 -24.09 28.61
N ARG A 955 7.25 -22.81 28.31
CA ARG A 955 6.33 -22.01 27.48
C ARG A 955 6.18 -22.63 26.09
N LEU A 956 7.27 -22.89 25.37
CA LEU A 956 7.25 -23.52 24.04
C LEU A 956 6.55 -24.90 24.05
N LEU A 957 6.75 -25.69 25.12
CA LEU A 957 6.10 -26.98 25.31
C LEU A 957 4.58 -26.83 25.53
N SER A 958 4.15 -25.84 26.32
CA SER A 958 2.72 -25.54 26.50
C SER A 958 2.03 -25.10 25.20
N GLU A 959 2.67 -24.20 24.44
CA GLU A 959 2.16 -23.72 23.15
C GLU A 959 2.08 -24.84 22.11
N THR A 960 3.13 -25.66 21.96
CA THR A 960 3.13 -26.78 21.01
C THR A 960 2.15 -27.89 21.38
N THR A 961 2.01 -28.22 22.67
CA THR A 961 1.11 -29.30 23.09
C THR A 961 -0.35 -28.92 22.86
N SER A 962 -0.77 -27.71 23.23
CA SER A 962 -2.12 -27.19 22.94
C SER A 962 -2.42 -27.17 21.43
N LEU A 963 -1.44 -26.73 20.63
CA LEU A 963 -1.52 -26.64 19.17
C LEU A 963 -1.66 -28.00 18.49
N LEU A 964 -0.97 -29.03 18.98
CA LEU A 964 -1.07 -30.39 18.44
C LEU A 964 -2.39 -31.08 18.81
N LEU A 965 -2.85 -30.92 20.05
CA LEU A 965 -4.09 -31.54 20.55
C LEU A 965 -5.37 -30.88 19.98
N SER A 966 -5.42 -29.54 19.90
CA SER A 966 -6.59 -28.83 19.37
C SER A 966 -6.90 -29.14 17.89
N HIS A 967 -5.89 -29.51 17.10
CA HIS A 967 -6.08 -29.96 15.72
C HIS A 967 -6.68 -31.38 15.63
N GLU A 968 -6.57 -32.21 16.66
CA GLU A 968 -7.16 -33.56 16.66
C GLU A 968 -8.67 -33.54 16.83
N VAL A 969 -9.21 -32.65 17.69
CA VAL A 969 -10.68 -32.50 17.86
C VAL A 969 -11.33 -32.18 16.51
N MET A 970 -10.69 -31.31 15.71
CA MET A 970 -11.09 -30.94 14.35
C MET A 970 -10.89 -32.05 13.29
N ALA A 971 -10.30 -33.20 13.66
CA ALA A 971 -10.06 -34.37 12.82
C ALA A 971 -10.93 -35.58 13.27
N GLU A 972 -11.19 -35.74 14.56
CA GLU A 972 -12.18 -36.68 15.09
C GLU A 972 -13.59 -36.37 14.56
N GLU A 973 -13.97 -35.09 14.47
CA GLU A 973 -15.21 -34.66 13.80
C GLU A 973 -15.29 -35.09 12.31
N LYS A 974 -14.17 -35.43 11.68
CA LYS A 974 -14.08 -35.91 10.29
C LYS A 974 -13.96 -37.44 10.18
N GLY A 975 -13.87 -38.15 11.30
CA GLY A 975 -13.89 -39.62 11.35
C GLY A 975 -12.57 -40.31 11.00
N GLU A 976 -11.42 -39.63 11.09
CA GLU A 976 -10.11 -40.27 10.97
C GLU A 976 -9.69 -40.88 12.31
N SER A 977 -9.42 -42.19 12.35
CA SER A 977 -9.11 -42.92 13.58
C SER A 977 -7.65 -42.73 14.02
N LEU A 978 -7.44 -41.93 15.07
CA LEU A 978 -6.11 -41.55 15.57
C LEU A 978 -5.65 -42.39 16.77
N ASP A 979 -4.87 -43.44 16.51
CA ASP A 979 -4.10 -44.19 17.54
C ASP A 979 -2.85 -43.41 18.03
N SER A 980 -2.76 -42.12 17.67
CA SER A 980 -1.54 -41.30 17.66
C SER A 980 -1.11 -40.77 19.03
N ASN A 981 -2.05 -40.55 19.95
CA ASN A 981 -1.77 -39.85 21.22
C ASN A 981 -0.86 -40.61 22.20
N SER A 982 -0.60 -41.89 21.96
CA SER A 982 0.28 -42.72 22.80
C SER A 982 1.68 -42.13 22.98
N LYS A 983 2.31 -41.58 21.93
CA LYS A 983 3.68 -41.01 22.01
C LYS A 983 3.73 -39.73 22.86
N LEU A 984 2.97 -38.71 22.48
CA LEU A 984 2.97 -37.39 23.15
C LEU A 984 2.62 -37.54 24.64
N LEU A 985 1.57 -38.29 24.96
CA LEU A 985 1.16 -38.53 26.34
C LEU A 985 2.19 -39.38 27.10
N SER A 986 2.84 -40.36 26.47
CA SER A 986 3.92 -41.12 27.14
C SER A 986 5.15 -40.25 27.46
N LEU A 987 5.58 -39.37 26.56
CA LEU A 987 6.70 -38.45 26.82
C LEU A 987 6.42 -37.56 28.03
N ILE A 988 5.21 -37.00 28.11
CA ILE A 988 4.82 -36.12 29.22
C ILE A 988 4.61 -36.92 30.53
N ARG A 989 3.92 -38.05 30.47
CA ARG A 989 3.67 -38.93 31.63
C ARG A 989 4.95 -39.54 32.21
N ASP A 990 5.84 -40.04 31.35
CA ASP A 990 7.01 -40.82 31.79
C ASP A 990 8.23 -39.93 32.09
N SER A 991 8.26 -38.68 31.61
CA SER A 991 9.42 -37.78 31.74
C SER A 991 9.17 -36.46 32.47
N LEU A 992 7.93 -35.95 32.53
CA LEU A 992 7.63 -34.59 33.03
C LEU A 992 6.73 -34.60 34.28
N LEU A 993 5.66 -35.39 34.26
CA LEU A 993 4.71 -35.56 35.37
C LEU A 993 5.36 -35.97 36.71
N PRO A 994 6.38 -36.85 36.78
CA PRO A 994 7.00 -37.27 38.04
C PRO A 994 7.79 -36.18 38.80
N GLN A 995 7.95 -34.98 38.23
CA GLN A 995 8.61 -33.84 38.88
C GLN A 995 7.72 -32.58 38.91
N TYR A 996 6.44 -32.70 38.55
CA TYR A 996 5.55 -31.56 38.34
C TYR A 996 5.33 -30.72 39.60
N GLU A 997 5.29 -31.35 40.77
CA GLU A 997 5.23 -30.69 42.08
C GLU A 997 6.33 -29.61 42.22
N TYR A 998 7.58 -29.94 41.89
CA TYR A 998 8.71 -29.01 41.97
C TYR A 998 8.66 -27.87 40.93
N ILE A 999 7.94 -28.08 39.82
CA ILE A 999 7.72 -27.06 38.78
C ILE A 999 6.57 -26.12 39.20
N LEU A 1000 5.54 -26.64 39.87
CA LEU A 1000 4.43 -25.87 40.42
C LEU A 1000 4.84 -25.03 41.64
N MET A 1001 5.76 -25.52 42.48
CA MET A 1001 6.34 -24.78 43.62
C MET A 1001 7.51 -23.85 43.24
N ALA A 1002 7.71 -23.59 41.93
CA ALA A 1002 8.72 -22.64 41.46
C ALA A 1002 8.18 -21.19 41.53
N PRO A 1003 9.04 -20.17 41.71
CA PRO A 1003 8.58 -18.79 41.69
C PRO A 1003 7.99 -18.40 40.33
N ASP A 1004 7.02 -17.48 40.37
CA ASP A 1004 6.38 -16.90 39.19
C ASP A 1004 7.41 -16.32 38.20
N PRO A 1005 7.21 -16.45 36.87
CA PRO A 1005 6.00 -16.96 36.20
C PRO A 1005 6.07 -18.44 35.80
N VAL A 1006 6.94 -19.26 36.41
CA VAL A 1006 7.11 -20.68 36.02
C VAL A 1006 5.82 -21.50 36.17
N PRO A 1007 5.04 -21.40 37.27
CA PRO A 1007 3.84 -22.22 37.46
C PRO A 1007 2.75 -21.94 36.41
N VAL A 1008 2.65 -20.70 35.90
CA VAL A 1008 1.67 -20.32 34.86
C VAL A 1008 1.78 -21.22 33.63
N TYR A 1009 3.00 -21.46 33.14
CA TYR A 1009 3.21 -22.26 31.92
C TYR A 1009 3.08 -23.77 32.17
N ALA A 1010 3.35 -24.23 33.39
CA ALA A 1010 3.04 -25.58 33.82
C ALA A 1010 1.52 -25.81 33.87
N LEU A 1011 0.78 -24.94 34.57
CA LEU A 1011 -0.67 -25.00 34.64
C LEU A 1011 -1.30 -24.93 33.24
N LYS A 1012 -0.80 -24.09 32.32
CA LYS A 1012 -1.28 -24.04 30.92
C LYS A 1012 -1.08 -25.34 30.16
N LEU A 1013 0.04 -26.03 30.38
CA LEU A 1013 0.28 -27.35 29.78
C LEU A 1013 -0.72 -28.40 30.35
N LEU A 1014 -0.98 -28.40 31.66
CA LEU A 1014 -1.99 -29.28 32.26
C LEU A 1014 -3.43 -28.96 31.81
N VAL A 1015 -3.79 -27.68 31.65
CA VAL A 1015 -5.09 -27.26 31.10
C VAL A 1015 -5.28 -27.85 29.70
N ALA A 1016 -4.34 -27.61 28.79
CA ALA A 1016 -4.42 -28.13 27.42
C ALA A 1016 -4.47 -29.68 27.35
N LEU A 1017 -3.76 -30.37 28.25
CA LEU A 1017 -3.79 -31.83 28.35
C LEU A 1017 -5.13 -32.37 28.88
N THR A 1018 -5.74 -31.69 29.85
CA THR A 1018 -7.00 -32.13 30.49
C THR A 1018 -8.25 -31.73 29.71
N GLU A 1019 -8.19 -30.62 28.97
CA GLU A 1019 -9.26 -30.13 28.10
C GLU A 1019 -9.50 -31.06 26.90
N HIS A 1020 -8.42 -31.49 26.24
CA HIS A 1020 -8.50 -32.29 25.00
C HIS A 1020 -8.38 -33.80 25.21
N SER A 1021 -7.88 -34.27 26.37
CA SER A 1021 -7.73 -35.69 26.67
C SER A 1021 -8.24 -36.02 28.09
N PRO A 1022 -9.44 -36.63 28.21
CA PRO A 1022 -9.97 -37.06 29.50
C PRO A 1022 -9.07 -38.08 30.24
N ALA A 1023 -8.27 -38.86 29.50
CA ALA A 1023 -7.29 -39.78 30.06
C ALA A 1023 -6.10 -39.06 30.73
N SER A 1024 -5.86 -37.78 30.41
CA SER A 1024 -4.86 -36.96 31.10
C SER A 1024 -5.24 -36.68 32.54
N VAL A 1025 -6.54 -36.60 32.87
CA VAL A 1025 -7.00 -36.35 34.25
C VAL A 1025 -6.58 -37.50 35.16
N SER A 1026 -6.71 -38.76 34.72
CA SER A 1026 -6.19 -39.92 35.48
C SER A 1026 -4.67 -39.85 35.74
N PHE A 1027 -3.87 -39.23 34.85
CA PHE A 1027 -2.45 -39.03 35.15
C PHE A 1027 -2.19 -37.96 36.23
N VAL A 1028 -3.08 -36.97 36.38
CA VAL A 1028 -3.03 -35.99 37.48
C VAL A 1028 -3.40 -36.67 38.82
N GLU A 1029 -4.35 -37.61 38.81
CA GLU A 1029 -4.70 -38.45 39.96
C GLU A 1029 -3.55 -39.39 40.35
N GLU A 1030 -3.00 -40.14 39.39
CA GLU A 1030 -1.91 -41.12 39.58
C GLU A 1030 -0.61 -40.50 40.12
N ASN A 1031 -0.33 -39.23 39.79
CA ASN A 1031 0.86 -38.51 40.27
C ASN A 1031 0.59 -37.64 41.51
N HIS A 1032 -0.57 -37.78 42.16
CA HIS A 1032 -0.94 -37.08 43.40
C HIS A 1032 -0.77 -35.54 43.34
N LEU A 1033 -1.13 -34.90 42.22
CA LEU A 1033 -0.85 -33.46 42.04
C LEU A 1033 -1.90 -32.50 42.65
N PHE A 1034 -3.03 -32.99 43.17
CA PHE A 1034 -4.06 -32.12 43.74
C PHE A 1034 -3.62 -31.32 44.98
N PRO A 1035 -2.88 -31.87 45.97
CA PRO A 1035 -2.34 -31.09 47.08
C PRO A 1035 -1.41 -29.96 46.60
N ALA A 1036 -0.61 -30.21 45.57
CA ALA A 1036 0.24 -29.19 44.95
C ALA A 1036 -0.58 -28.09 44.24
N LEU A 1037 -1.67 -28.45 43.56
CA LEU A 1037 -2.59 -27.47 42.95
C LEU A 1037 -3.28 -26.59 44.01
N PHE A 1038 -3.78 -27.18 45.10
CA PHE A 1038 -4.38 -26.41 46.19
C PHE A 1038 -3.37 -25.53 46.93
N GLN A 1039 -2.13 -26.00 47.14
CA GLN A 1039 -1.06 -25.19 47.71
C GLN A 1039 -0.69 -23.99 46.81
N VAL A 1040 -0.62 -24.17 45.48
CA VAL A 1040 -0.42 -23.04 44.54
C VAL A 1040 -1.59 -22.05 44.60
N ILE A 1041 -2.83 -22.52 44.74
CA ILE A 1041 -4.00 -21.65 44.96
C ILE A 1041 -3.86 -20.83 46.25
N LEU A 1042 -3.47 -21.48 47.37
CA LEU A 1042 -3.25 -20.81 48.66
C LEU A 1042 -2.13 -19.75 48.58
N GLU A 1043 -1.02 -20.05 47.91
CA GLU A 1043 0.12 -19.13 47.78
C GLU A 1043 -0.18 -17.89 46.91
N HIS A 1044 -1.24 -17.93 46.08
CA HIS A 1044 -1.62 -16.84 45.18
C HIS A 1044 -2.92 -16.13 45.59
N GLN A 1045 -3.45 -16.36 46.81
CA GLN A 1045 -4.66 -15.67 47.30
C GLN A 1045 -4.53 -14.15 47.33
N ASP A 1046 -3.34 -13.59 47.60
CA ASP A 1046 -3.10 -12.14 47.56
C ASP A 1046 -3.21 -11.54 46.12
N ASN A 1047 -3.33 -12.37 45.08
CA ASN A 1047 -3.40 -11.95 43.67
C ASN A 1047 -4.39 -12.79 42.85
N ILE A 1048 -5.65 -12.79 43.29
CA ILE A 1048 -6.76 -13.60 42.72
C ILE A 1048 -6.96 -13.38 41.22
N LEU A 1049 -6.83 -12.14 40.75
CA LEU A 1049 -6.96 -11.81 39.31
C LEU A 1049 -5.69 -12.14 38.51
N GLY A 1050 -4.64 -12.67 39.13
CA GLY A 1050 -3.38 -13.05 38.50
C GLY A 1050 -3.49 -14.27 37.57
N ASN A 1051 -2.63 -14.31 36.55
CA ASN A 1051 -2.62 -15.38 35.54
C ASN A 1051 -2.47 -16.79 36.15
N THR A 1052 -1.71 -16.92 37.24
CA THR A 1052 -1.46 -18.19 37.93
C THR A 1052 -2.75 -18.74 38.55
N MET A 1053 -3.50 -17.89 39.27
CA MET A 1053 -4.81 -18.23 39.83
C MET A 1053 -5.84 -18.55 38.74
N GLN A 1054 -5.96 -17.71 37.71
CA GLN A 1054 -6.88 -17.97 36.58
C GLN A 1054 -6.61 -19.33 35.92
N THR A 1055 -5.34 -19.67 35.71
CA THR A 1055 -4.97 -20.96 35.07
C THR A 1055 -5.17 -22.14 36.03
N ALA A 1056 -4.94 -21.97 37.34
CA ALA A 1056 -5.21 -22.99 38.35
C ALA A 1056 -6.72 -23.29 38.47
N VAL A 1057 -7.58 -22.26 38.44
CA VAL A 1057 -9.05 -22.42 38.44
C VAL A 1057 -9.54 -23.05 37.13
N ALA A 1058 -8.97 -22.70 35.97
CA ALA A 1058 -9.29 -23.36 34.71
C ALA A 1058 -8.95 -24.87 34.74
N LEU A 1059 -7.78 -25.24 35.28
CA LEU A 1059 -7.41 -26.65 35.48
C LEU A 1059 -8.37 -27.36 36.44
N LEU A 1060 -8.76 -26.70 37.53
CA LEU A 1060 -9.71 -27.24 38.50
C LEU A 1060 -11.10 -27.47 37.86
N ASN A 1061 -11.55 -26.57 36.97
CA ASN A 1061 -12.80 -26.73 36.22
C ASN A 1061 -12.73 -27.96 35.29
N ASN A 1062 -11.67 -28.09 34.49
CA ASN A 1062 -11.48 -29.26 33.61
C ASN A 1062 -11.51 -30.59 34.38
N VAL A 1063 -10.85 -30.64 35.55
CA VAL A 1063 -10.82 -31.83 36.42
C VAL A 1063 -12.20 -32.11 37.02
N VAL A 1064 -12.88 -31.11 37.58
CA VAL A 1064 -14.19 -31.27 38.25
C VAL A 1064 -15.34 -31.55 37.25
N ALA A 1065 -15.24 -31.07 36.02
CA ALA A 1065 -16.22 -31.34 34.95
C ALA A 1065 -16.09 -32.75 34.33
N ASN A 1066 -14.91 -33.39 34.43
CA ASN A 1066 -14.69 -34.71 33.86
C ASN A 1066 -15.39 -35.83 34.67
N LYS A 1067 -16.08 -36.73 33.97
CA LYS A 1067 -16.90 -37.81 34.54
C LYS A 1067 -16.09 -38.97 35.12
N SER A 1068 -14.80 -39.10 34.78
CA SER A 1068 -13.92 -40.13 35.33
C SER A 1068 -13.28 -39.75 36.67
N THR A 1069 -13.30 -38.47 37.03
CA THR A 1069 -12.60 -37.92 38.20
C THR A 1069 -13.15 -38.47 39.52
N ASN A 1070 -12.27 -38.89 40.41
CA ASN A 1070 -12.61 -39.30 41.77
C ASN A 1070 -12.85 -38.07 42.66
N MET A 1071 -14.03 -37.46 42.52
CA MET A 1071 -14.47 -36.29 43.28
C MET A 1071 -14.31 -36.44 44.81
N MET A 1072 -14.36 -37.66 45.36
CA MET A 1072 -14.16 -37.86 46.81
C MET A 1072 -12.72 -37.56 47.24
N LEU A 1073 -11.70 -37.76 46.40
CA LEU A 1073 -10.33 -37.35 46.70
C LEU A 1073 -10.21 -35.83 46.78
N LEU A 1074 -10.82 -35.11 45.84
CA LEU A 1074 -10.85 -33.64 45.87
C LEU A 1074 -11.58 -33.12 47.12
N PHE A 1075 -12.67 -33.77 47.53
CA PHE A 1075 -13.37 -33.43 48.76
C PHE A 1075 -12.52 -33.73 50.03
N THR A 1076 -11.70 -34.77 50.06
CA THR A 1076 -10.78 -35.02 51.19
C THR A 1076 -9.60 -34.05 51.24
N GLU A 1077 -9.12 -33.57 50.09
CA GLU A 1077 -8.13 -32.48 50.01
C GLU A 1077 -8.75 -31.07 50.23
N GLY A 1078 -10.03 -30.99 50.62
CA GLY A 1078 -10.67 -29.76 51.05
C GLY A 1078 -11.18 -28.85 49.91
N LEU A 1079 -11.49 -29.39 48.73
CA LEU A 1079 -12.07 -28.66 47.58
C LEU A 1079 -13.16 -27.65 47.99
N ALA A 1080 -14.10 -28.07 48.85
CA ALA A 1080 -15.20 -27.22 49.30
C ALA A 1080 -14.75 -25.95 50.03
N SER A 1081 -13.67 -26.02 50.82
CA SER A 1081 -13.14 -24.86 51.54
C SER A 1081 -12.44 -23.88 50.60
N HIS A 1082 -11.63 -24.40 49.66
CA HIS A 1082 -10.91 -23.56 48.68
C HIS A 1082 -11.89 -22.86 47.73
N VAL A 1083 -12.89 -23.59 47.21
CA VAL A 1083 -13.92 -23.02 46.32
C VAL A 1083 -14.79 -21.99 47.04
N CYS A 1084 -15.12 -22.19 48.33
CA CYS A 1084 -15.79 -21.15 49.12
C CYS A 1084 -14.96 -19.87 49.20
N ASN A 1085 -13.70 -19.95 49.65
CA ASN A 1085 -12.85 -18.76 49.84
C ASN A 1085 -12.66 -17.99 48.54
N LEU A 1086 -12.31 -18.67 47.45
CA LEU A 1086 -12.15 -18.04 46.13
C LEU A 1086 -13.42 -17.35 45.63
N LEU A 1087 -14.60 -17.93 45.87
CA LEU A 1087 -15.88 -17.29 45.51
C LEU A 1087 -16.17 -16.07 46.37
N ILE A 1088 -15.95 -16.13 47.69
CA ILE A 1088 -16.13 -14.99 48.59
C ILE A 1088 -15.27 -13.81 48.13
N GLU A 1089 -13.99 -14.06 47.92
CA GLU A 1089 -13.01 -13.03 47.58
C GLU A 1089 -13.21 -12.49 46.15
N THR A 1090 -13.50 -13.36 45.16
CA THR A 1090 -13.80 -12.94 43.78
C THR A 1090 -15.10 -12.13 43.68
N VAL A 1091 -16.12 -12.45 44.48
CA VAL A 1091 -17.37 -11.68 44.50
C VAL A 1091 -17.19 -10.32 45.17
N SER A 1092 -16.34 -10.19 46.20
CA SER A 1092 -15.97 -8.86 46.75
C SER A 1092 -15.35 -7.99 45.66
N LEU A 1093 -14.35 -8.52 44.94
CA LEU A 1093 -13.70 -7.81 43.83
C LEU A 1093 -14.65 -7.49 42.67
N TYR A 1094 -15.64 -8.34 42.38
CA TYR A 1094 -16.66 -8.05 41.37
C TYR A 1094 -17.60 -6.89 41.76
N LEU A 1095 -17.88 -6.72 43.06
CA LEU A 1095 -18.81 -5.71 43.57
C LEU A 1095 -18.13 -4.37 43.95
N GLU A 1096 -16.83 -4.36 44.23
CA GLU A 1096 -16.10 -3.17 44.73
C GLU A 1096 -15.35 -2.36 43.64
N VAL A 1097 -15.32 -2.82 42.38
CA VAL A 1097 -14.36 -2.33 41.37
C VAL A 1097 -15.00 -1.44 40.28
N ASP A 1098 -14.65 -0.14 40.30
CA ASP A 1098 -14.99 0.86 39.26
C ASP A 1098 -14.25 0.66 37.90
N ASP A 1099 -13.22 -0.20 37.85
CA ASP A 1099 -12.38 -0.40 36.66
C ASP A 1099 -12.95 -1.44 35.67
N LYS A 1100 -13.13 -1.00 34.42
CA LYS A 1100 -13.65 -1.80 33.30
C LYS A 1100 -12.69 -2.86 32.75
N SER A 1101 -11.43 -2.90 33.23
CA SER A 1101 -10.44 -3.90 32.83
C SER A 1101 -10.43 -5.10 33.78
N SER A 1102 -10.35 -4.85 35.09
CA SER A 1102 -10.33 -5.87 36.14
C SER A 1102 -11.70 -6.51 36.40
N THR A 1103 -12.80 -5.80 36.16
CA THR A 1103 -14.15 -6.41 36.12
C THR A 1103 -14.26 -7.54 35.08
N LYS A 1104 -13.60 -7.44 33.90
CA LYS A 1104 -13.66 -8.50 32.88
C LYS A 1104 -12.93 -9.78 33.30
N THR A 1105 -11.79 -9.66 33.97
CA THR A 1105 -11.07 -10.83 34.50
C THR A 1105 -11.80 -11.43 35.71
N ALA A 1106 -12.42 -10.59 36.54
CA ALA A 1106 -13.32 -11.04 37.61
C ALA A 1106 -14.51 -11.84 37.05
N ASN A 1107 -15.20 -11.37 36.00
CA ASN A 1107 -16.30 -12.12 35.36
C ASN A 1107 -15.86 -13.52 34.89
N ALA A 1108 -14.75 -13.62 34.16
CA ALA A 1108 -14.27 -14.90 33.61
C ALA A 1108 -13.88 -15.90 34.72
N LEU A 1109 -13.26 -15.41 35.80
CA LEU A 1109 -12.94 -16.22 36.97
C LEU A 1109 -14.20 -16.65 37.73
N LEU A 1110 -15.15 -15.72 37.93
CA LEU A 1110 -16.42 -15.96 38.62
C LEU A 1110 -17.29 -17.00 37.89
N LEU A 1111 -17.39 -16.92 36.56
CA LEU A 1111 -18.07 -17.94 35.75
C LEU A 1111 -17.44 -19.33 35.94
N SER A 1112 -16.11 -19.41 35.85
CA SER A 1112 -15.36 -20.67 36.06
C SER A 1112 -15.58 -21.26 37.45
N LEU A 1113 -15.61 -20.42 38.49
CA LEU A 1113 -15.88 -20.84 39.87
C LEU A 1113 -17.35 -21.26 40.08
N LEU A 1114 -18.30 -20.60 39.41
CA LEU A 1114 -19.71 -20.98 39.44
C LEU A 1114 -19.96 -22.32 38.73
N ASP A 1115 -19.24 -22.63 37.65
CA ASP A 1115 -19.31 -23.94 36.97
C ASP A 1115 -18.73 -25.07 37.83
N ILE A 1116 -17.59 -24.84 38.50
CA ILE A 1116 -17.01 -25.76 39.49
C ILE A 1116 -18.03 -26.04 40.60
N LEU A 1117 -18.63 -24.98 41.16
CA LEU A 1117 -19.67 -25.10 42.19
C LEU A 1117 -20.90 -25.87 41.67
N HIS A 1118 -21.34 -25.61 40.45
CA HIS A 1118 -22.45 -26.33 39.82
C HIS A 1118 -22.16 -27.84 39.74
N CYS A 1119 -20.97 -28.21 39.28
CA CYS A 1119 -20.54 -29.59 39.14
C CYS A 1119 -20.44 -30.31 40.50
N MET A 1120 -19.85 -29.68 41.51
CA MET A 1120 -19.82 -30.19 42.90
C MET A 1120 -21.23 -30.44 43.45
N LEU A 1121 -22.14 -29.47 43.28
CA LEU A 1121 -23.52 -29.57 43.75
C LEU A 1121 -24.32 -30.63 42.97
N MET A 1122 -24.09 -30.78 41.67
CA MET A 1122 -24.73 -31.81 40.84
C MET A 1122 -24.22 -33.21 41.18
N TYR A 1123 -22.93 -33.39 41.46
CA TYR A 1123 -22.38 -34.64 41.97
C TYR A 1123 -23.04 -35.04 43.29
N THR A 1124 -23.05 -34.14 44.29
CA THR A 1124 -23.71 -34.37 45.59
C THR A 1124 -25.20 -34.65 45.42
N ALA A 1125 -25.92 -33.87 44.59
CA ALA A 1125 -27.34 -34.09 44.33
C ALA A 1125 -27.63 -35.42 43.63
N ASN A 1126 -26.73 -35.91 42.77
CA ASN A 1126 -26.92 -37.21 42.12
C ASN A 1126 -26.70 -38.38 43.10
N ILE A 1127 -25.69 -38.32 43.97
CA ILE A 1127 -25.51 -39.32 45.04
C ILE A 1127 -26.70 -39.33 45.99
N VAL A 1128 -27.12 -38.16 46.50
CA VAL A 1128 -28.27 -38.05 47.42
C VAL A 1128 -29.57 -38.50 46.74
N ARG A 1129 -29.77 -38.25 45.44
CA ARG A 1129 -30.91 -38.81 44.69
C ARG A 1129 -30.84 -40.33 44.57
N GLN A 1130 -29.66 -40.90 44.30
CA GLN A 1130 -29.47 -42.34 44.18
C GLN A 1130 -29.71 -43.07 45.51
N THR A 1131 -29.20 -42.57 46.64
CA THR A 1131 -29.44 -43.18 47.96
C THR A 1131 -30.91 -43.05 48.39
N LEU A 1132 -31.56 -41.89 48.17
CA LEU A 1132 -33.01 -41.73 48.40
C LEU A 1132 -33.89 -42.57 47.47
N GLN A 1133 -33.40 -42.95 46.28
CA GLN A 1133 -34.08 -43.91 45.41
C GLN A 1133 -33.86 -45.36 45.89
N ALA A 1134 -32.63 -45.73 46.26
CA ALA A 1134 -32.29 -47.05 46.79
C ALA A 1134 -33.02 -47.36 48.12
N GLN A 1135 -33.23 -46.35 48.98
CA GLN A 1135 -34.13 -46.47 50.14
C GLN A 1135 -35.56 -46.79 49.72
N LYS A 1136 -36.11 -46.11 48.72
CA LYS A 1136 -37.49 -46.31 48.24
C LYS A 1136 -37.69 -47.65 47.51
N THR A 1137 -36.64 -48.21 46.92
CA THR A 1137 -36.65 -49.57 46.34
C THR A 1137 -36.28 -50.65 47.36
N GLY A 1138 -35.97 -50.30 48.61
CA GLY A 1138 -35.68 -51.23 49.69
C GLY A 1138 -34.34 -51.97 49.55
N SER A 1139 -33.42 -51.50 48.71
CA SER A 1139 -32.18 -52.23 48.35
C SER A 1139 -30.97 -51.87 49.22
N GLY A 1140 -31.15 -51.11 50.31
CA GLY A 1140 -30.07 -50.77 51.24
C GLY A 1140 -28.96 -49.91 50.63
N GLY A 1141 -29.32 -48.75 50.06
CA GLY A 1141 -28.32 -47.79 49.60
C GLY A 1141 -27.47 -47.24 50.76
N ASP A 1142 -26.21 -46.91 50.49
CA ASP A 1142 -25.27 -46.41 51.49
C ASP A 1142 -25.64 -45.00 51.94
N THR A 1143 -26.39 -44.92 53.05
CA THR A 1143 -26.83 -43.65 53.63
C THR A 1143 -25.69 -42.89 54.27
N GLN A 1144 -24.71 -43.60 54.85
CA GLN A 1144 -23.60 -42.99 55.57
C GLN A 1144 -22.73 -42.17 54.61
N ALA A 1145 -22.36 -42.75 53.46
CA ALA A 1145 -21.57 -42.03 52.46
C ALA A 1145 -22.26 -40.76 51.92
N ALA A 1146 -23.59 -40.73 51.88
CA ALA A 1146 -24.36 -39.54 51.47
C ALA A 1146 -24.49 -38.50 52.59
N GLU A 1147 -24.62 -38.91 53.85
CA GLU A 1147 -24.62 -38.02 55.02
C GLU A 1147 -23.23 -37.40 55.24
N ASP A 1148 -22.17 -38.20 55.12
CA ASP A 1148 -20.77 -37.74 55.21
C ASP A 1148 -20.43 -36.74 54.10
N LEU A 1149 -20.84 -37.00 52.85
CA LEU A 1149 -20.67 -36.06 51.74
C LEU A 1149 -21.43 -34.75 51.96
N LEU A 1150 -22.65 -34.81 52.51
CA LEU A 1150 -23.41 -33.61 52.88
C LEU A 1150 -22.72 -32.82 54.00
N LEU A 1151 -22.08 -33.49 54.97
CA LEU A 1151 -21.31 -32.85 56.03
C LEU A 1151 -20.03 -32.18 55.50
N ILE A 1152 -19.29 -32.83 54.59
CA ILE A 1152 -18.08 -32.28 53.97
C ILE A 1152 -18.42 -31.02 53.14
N ASN A 1153 -19.50 -31.06 52.37
CA ASN A 1153 -19.95 -29.93 51.54
C ASN A 1153 -20.77 -28.88 52.29
N LYS A 1154 -20.91 -28.98 53.62
CA LYS A 1154 -21.64 -28.00 54.44
C LYS A 1154 -21.14 -26.54 54.30
N PRO A 1155 -19.82 -26.23 54.19
CA PRO A 1155 -19.35 -24.85 54.02
C PRO A 1155 -19.92 -24.14 52.78
N LEU A 1156 -20.37 -24.89 51.76
CA LEU A 1156 -21.03 -24.30 50.59
C LEU A 1156 -22.35 -23.60 50.93
N THR A 1157 -22.93 -23.81 52.12
CA THR A 1157 -24.13 -23.07 52.58
C THR A 1157 -23.87 -21.60 52.89
N ASP A 1158 -22.60 -21.23 53.16
CA ASP A 1158 -22.23 -19.85 53.49
C ASP A 1158 -22.27 -18.96 52.22
N LEU A 1159 -22.07 -19.58 51.04
CA LEU A 1159 -22.22 -18.95 49.73
C LEU A 1159 -23.67 -18.55 49.38
N ILE A 1160 -24.68 -18.98 50.14
CA ILE A 1160 -26.09 -18.68 49.84
C ILE A 1160 -26.35 -17.17 49.78
N SER A 1161 -25.74 -16.38 50.66
CA SER A 1161 -25.91 -14.91 50.64
C SER A 1161 -25.29 -14.28 49.38
N LEU A 1162 -24.05 -14.65 49.06
CA LEU A 1162 -23.32 -14.13 47.90
C LEU A 1162 -24.02 -14.49 46.58
N LEU A 1163 -24.52 -15.72 46.47
CA LEU A 1163 -25.29 -16.16 45.29
C LEU A 1163 -26.62 -15.42 45.13
N ILE A 1164 -27.20 -14.85 46.20
CA ILE A 1164 -28.37 -13.96 46.12
C ILE A 1164 -27.95 -12.56 45.65
N GLN A 1165 -26.85 -12.02 46.19
CA GLN A 1165 -26.27 -10.73 45.79
C GLN A 1165 -25.77 -10.70 44.34
N LEU A 1166 -25.49 -11.85 43.72
CA LEU A 1166 -25.18 -11.95 42.28
C LEU A 1166 -26.41 -11.95 41.35
N LEU A 1167 -27.63 -12.21 41.85
CA LEU A 1167 -28.82 -12.28 41.00
C LEU A 1167 -29.20 -10.96 40.29
N PRO A 1168 -28.96 -9.76 40.85
CA PRO A 1168 -29.16 -8.48 40.15
C PRO A 1168 -28.26 -8.25 38.93
N SER A 1169 -27.24 -9.08 38.68
CA SER A 1169 -26.27 -8.88 37.60
C SER A 1169 -26.93 -8.63 36.24
N GLU A 1170 -26.35 -7.65 35.51
CA GLU A 1170 -26.65 -7.38 34.11
C GLU A 1170 -26.18 -8.52 33.18
N ASP A 1171 -25.17 -9.28 33.60
CA ASP A 1171 -24.65 -10.43 32.87
C ASP A 1171 -25.61 -11.62 32.98
N ILE A 1172 -25.96 -12.19 31.83
CA ILE A 1172 -26.95 -13.27 31.73
C ILE A 1172 -26.34 -14.59 32.21
N GLU A 1173 -25.06 -14.84 31.93
CA GLU A 1173 -24.40 -16.12 32.27
C GLU A 1173 -24.16 -16.21 33.78
N ILE A 1174 -23.69 -15.11 34.40
CA ILE A 1174 -23.54 -15.01 35.85
C ILE A 1174 -24.90 -15.22 36.54
N PHE A 1175 -25.96 -14.57 36.06
CA PHE A 1175 -27.31 -14.73 36.60
C PHE A 1175 -27.82 -16.18 36.47
N GLU A 1176 -27.70 -16.81 35.31
CA GLU A 1176 -28.22 -18.18 35.12
C GLU A 1176 -27.43 -19.19 35.95
N ASN A 1177 -26.09 -19.13 35.97
CA ASN A 1177 -25.27 -20.03 36.77
C ASN A 1177 -25.47 -19.82 38.28
N ALA A 1178 -25.48 -18.59 38.78
CA ALA A 1178 -25.76 -18.30 40.18
C ALA A 1178 -27.16 -18.81 40.60
N SER A 1179 -28.19 -18.61 39.76
CA SER A 1179 -29.55 -19.11 40.03
C SER A 1179 -29.64 -20.65 40.06
N GLN A 1180 -28.83 -21.35 39.25
CA GLN A 1180 -28.75 -22.80 39.24
C GLN A 1180 -28.04 -23.36 40.48
N CYS A 1181 -26.90 -22.78 40.86
CA CYS A 1181 -26.15 -23.17 42.07
C CYS A 1181 -26.97 -22.90 43.34
N LEU A 1182 -27.58 -21.71 43.46
CA LEU A 1182 -28.47 -21.36 44.56
C LEU A 1182 -29.68 -22.31 44.62
N SER A 1183 -30.30 -22.63 43.47
CA SER A 1183 -31.34 -23.65 43.39
C SER A 1183 -30.87 -24.98 43.97
N LEU A 1184 -29.71 -25.49 43.55
CA LEU A 1184 -29.17 -26.79 43.99
C LEU A 1184 -28.84 -26.83 45.48
N LEU A 1185 -28.14 -25.82 46.01
CA LEU A 1185 -27.83 -25.68 47.45
C LEU A 1185 -29.11 -25.77 48.29
N VAL A 1186 -30.14 -25.02 47.89
CA VAL A 1186 -31.43 -24.96 48.59
C VAL A 1186 -32.28 -26.23 48.37
N GLN A 1187 -31.87 -27.17 47.49
CA GLN A 1187 -32.44 -28.54 47.46
C GLN A 1187 -31.73 -29.53 48.38
N LEU A 1188 -30.47 -29.27 48.71
CA LEU A 1188 -29.64 -30.15 49.54
C LEU A 1188 -29.70 -29.78 51.02
N TYR A 1189 -29.64 -28.48 51.32
CA TYR A 1189 -29.45 -27.97 52.69
C TYR A 1189 -30.63 -27.14 53.23
N GLY A 1190 -31.54 -26.66 52.36
CA GLY A 1190 -32.63 -25.75 52.72
C GLY A 1190 -32.14 -24.37 53.19
N GLY A 1191 -33.02 -23.59 53.81
CA GLY A 1191 -32.72 -22.26 54.37
C GLY A 1191 -31.95 -22.26 55.71
N ASN A 1192 -30.92 -23.11 55.86
CA ASN A 1192 -30.19 -23.26 57.12
C ASN A 1192 -29.13 -22.17 57.40
N SER A 1193 -28.90 -21.22 56.50
CA SER A 1193 -28.01 -20.07 56.71
C SER A 1193 -28.76 -18.87 57.29
N GLN A 1194 -28.23 -18.30 58.39
CA GLN A 1194 -28.92 -17.30 59.22
C GLN A 1194 -29.25 -16.00 58.47
N ASP A 1195 -28.41 -15.61 57.51
CA ASP A 1195 -28.50 -14.33 56.79
C ASP A 1195 -29.21 -14.44 55.42
N SER A 1196 -29.71 -15.62 55.04
CA SER A 1196 -30.40 -15.87 53.76
C SER A 1196 -31.62 -14.98 53.50
N MET A 1197 -32.21 -14.40 54.55
CA MET A 1197 -33.34 -13.48 54.53
C MET A 1197 -32.98 -12.09 55.09
N SER A 1198 -31.71 -11.68 55.00
CA SER A 1198 -31.26 -10.33 55.35
C SER A 1198 -31.95 -9.24 54.51
N PRO A 1199 -31.97 -7.97 54.95
CA PRO A 1199 -32.56 -6.88 54.16
C PRO A 1199 -31.94 -6.75 52.76
N GLU A 1200 -30.61 -6.84 52.67
CA GLU A 1200 -29.83 -6.74 51.42
C GLU A 1200 -30.16 -7.88 50.44
N ASN A 1201 -30.30 -9.11 50.94
CA ASN A 1201 -30.73 -10.27 50.14
C ASN A 1201 -32.18 -10.13 49.68
N MET A 1202 -33.06 -9.56 50.52
CA MET A 1202 -34.46 -9.30 50.18
C MET A 1202 -34.61 -8.19 49.14
N ASP A 1203 -33.80 -7.13 49.20
CA ASP A 1203 -33.78 -6.07 48.19
C ASP A 1203 -33.21 -6.59 46.86
N SER A 1204 -32.16 -7.42 46.90
CA SER A 1204 -31.61 -8.12 45.72
C SER A 1204 -32.68 -8.98 45.02
N PHE A 1205 -33.42 -9.80 45.76
CA PHE A 1205 -34.57 -10.53 45.20
C PHE A 1205 -35.66 -9.58 44.66
N ALA A 1206 -35.96 -8.48 45.36
CA ALA A 1206 -36.99 -7.53 44.97
C ALA A 1206 -36.62 -6.72 43.72
N GLU A 1207 -35.34 -6.50 43.43
CA GLU A 1207 -34.85 -5.90 42.19
C GLU A 1207 -35.01 -6.88 41.00
N VAL A 1208 -34.51 -8.10 41.15
CA VAL A 1208 -34.55 -9.14 40.11
C VAL A 1208 -35.99 -9.49 39.70
N LEU A 1209 -36.90 -9.55 40.68
CA LEU A 1209 -38.34 -9.78 40.44
C LEU A 1209 -39.06 -8.59 39.77
N LYS A 1210 -38.45 -7.39 39.73
CA LYS A 1210 -38.95 -6.23 38.95
C LYS A 1210 -38.33 -6.18 37.55
N SER A 1211 -37.07 -6.59 37.39
CA SER A 1211 -36.31 -6.42 36.14
C SER A 1211 -36.49 -7.57 35.14
N LYS A 1212 -36.40 -8.84 35.60
CA LYS A 1212 -36.44 -10.01 34.70
C LYS A 1212 -37.89 -10.30 34.27
N LYS A 1213 -38.09 -10.56 32.96
CA LYS A 1213 -39.43 -10.76 32.34
C LYS A 1213 -39.77 -12.20 31.97
N ASP A 1214 -38.82 -13.14 32.00
CA ASP A 1214 -39.11 -14.53 31.65
C ASP A 1214 -39.88 -15.29 32.75
N THR A 1215 -40.95 -15.95 32.34
CA THR A 1215 -41.80 -16.74 33.21
C THR A 1215 -41.18 -18.06 33.70
N ARG A 1216 -40.07 -18.56 33.13
CA ARG A 1216 -39.35 -19.74 33.65
C ARG A 1216 -38.38 -19.31 34.75
N GLN A 1217 -37.53 -18.30 34.49
CA GLN A 1217 -36.62 -17.71 35.46
C GLN A 1217 -37.38 -17.21 36.72
N LEU A 1218 -38.47 -16.47 36.55
CA LEU A 1218 -39.34 -16.04 37.67
C LEU A 1218 -39.93 -17.22 38.46
N LYS A 1219 -40.29 -18.33 37.79
CA LYS A 1219 -40.77 -19.56 38.47
C LYS A 1219 -39.65 -20.32 39.18
N LEU A 1220 -38.40 -20.18 38.76
CA LEU A 1220 -37.25 -20.74 39.48
C LEU A 1220 -36.97 -19.93 40.75
N LEU A 1221 -36.88 -18.60 40.64
CA LEU A 1221 -36.67 -17.69 41.77
C LEU A 1221 -37.75 -17.87 42.86
N LEU A 1222 -39.02 -17.91 42.48
CA LEU A 1222 -40.13 -18.15 43.42
C LEU A 1222 -40.10 -19.54 44.07
N ARG A 1223 -39.43 -20.54 43.47
CA ARG A 1223 -39.20 -21.87 44.10
C ARG A 1223 -38.00 -21.87 45.04
N ILE A 1224 -36.99 -21.04 44.79
CA ILE A 1224 -35.84 -20.83 45.68
C ILE A 1224 -36.32 -20.12 46.96
N ILE A 1225 -37.00 -18.99 46.81
CA ILE A 1225 -37.56 -18.22 47.94
C ILE A 1225 -38.49 -19.10 48.80
N LYS A 1226 -39.36 -19.92 48.18
CA LYS A 1226 -40.25 -20.88 48.87
C LYS A 1226 -39.53 -22.06 49.58
N ARG A 1227 -38.20 -22.15 49.51
CA ARG A 1227 -37.39 -23.17 50.20
C ARG A 1227 -36.35 -22.58 51.15
N LEU A 1228 -36.09 -21.27 51.04
CA LEU A 1228 -35.39 -20.48 52.06
C LEU A 1228 -36.36 -20.13 53.21
N VAL A 1229 -37.65 -19.95 52.91
CA VAL A 1229 -38.78 -19.79 53.84
C VAL A 1229 -39.50 -21.12 54.08
#